data_AF-I2C0V1-F1
#
_entry.id   AF-I2C0V1-F1
#
_cell.length_a   1.000
_cell.length_b   1.000
_cell.length_c   1.000
_cell.angle_alpha   90.00
_cell.angle_beta   90.00
_cell.angle_gamma   90.00
#
_symmetry.space_group_name_H-M   'P 1'
#
loop_
_entity.id
_entity.type
_entity.pdbx_description
1 polymer ?
#
loop_
_entity_poly.entity_id
_entity_poly.type
_entity_poly.pdbx_seq_one_letter_code
_entity_poly.pdbx_strand_id
1 'polypeptide(L)'
;MIESYIKALIATNTVLFIGYSINDSNFNLIFQWVKNILRNHFQPAYLIESSKKYSRMEHAYYKNRGINILYYDEISNMPNNNIFDISNWRGNRLFDVLSYFNSFDKMTKMSDLEIIYNKISCFEKLNFIMPEQIVKNLGLKSVGYDLFGDRTLTILNGENGLSRVFSNHDTYKDNWIFQKIIMIFKKANIQGVSREKQIIFSIDNQDNYLANLRARIIDQDSLIDPIDINSFTSLIEGEDYFLMLKQAFAYCECDKFYDAYKYYKTISLKAFQDKEFLIYYISEFNRKHVGKFLVNGYYNVNNNIEMELKELDLENIYANLPNRERKSIEFLKELQDFNLIYKVQNKLNKEVDTLKETKRTVENGGFSFNSSLNKNFHMISNIWLFVEANYLCINKYKEIQSLYLSFVEGIFASYSTQSNNSKSFFNKVSLNKIEKLDLYEVYIIITKLKTSDFENVLVEYNLRELKLENSAFEYIMKVLDKVIDNILNNRNKKKSEHYFYNIIVLTSKTNLDFEQANLIAGKLLLLLNESINLNEFKYINKFIVAVANKEILAQSTVLDYLEKYLEIYMRNSRIIEFDNNGLYKNLTNIYVNYNEYPINKDITSSYVILIKKSYEEKEYDILYTVFENLIVPILKAISEEYKNIIIKVIESLVEKIKSKEGLLQFNELNFYYIISINDVITEDKEINKKIIEDTVVKIKNENKAVKVHPDPIERNLNILTDLYRRNKLKKEELEEFVDVFGGYSEYFDLVFNTKNLKLTDIDLLSYLKEEEIESLMNNKGMKECIYSLFEKKLRYLPFEKYEDIFGKLYAKKF
;
A
#
# COMPACT_ATOMS: atom_id res chain seq x y z
N MET A 1 18.45 -32.24 34.37
CA MET A 1 18.51 -30.86 33.82
C MET A 1 19.95 -30.45 33.46
N ILE A 2 20.91 -30.48 34.39
CA ILE A 2 22.35 -30.19 34.10
C ILE A 2 22.95 -31.17 33.09
N GLU A 3 22.67 -32.46 33.23
CA GLU A 3 23.16 -33.50 32.30
C GLU A 3 22.72 -33.23 30.84
N SER A 4 21.44 -32.92 30.61
CA SER A 4 20.92 -32.61 29.27
C SER A 4 21.55 -31.35 28.67
N TYR A 5 21.83 -30.34 29.50
CA TYR A 5 22.51 -29.11 29.09
C TYR A 5 23.97 -29.37 28.67
N ILE A 6 24.72 -30.13 29.46
CA ILE A 6 26.09 -30.54 29.13
C ILE A 6 26.12 -31.36 27.83
N LYS A 7 25.18 -32.30 27.69
CA LYS A 7 25.03 -33.12 26.48
C LYS A 7 24.79 -32.28 25.22
N ALA A 8 23.92 -31.26 25.29
CA ALA A 8 23.66 -30.36 24.17
C ALA A 8 24.89 -29.50 23.80
N LEU A 9 25.54 -28.90 24.80
CA LEU A 9 26.75 -28.08 24.61
C LEU A 9 27.87 -28.83 23.89
N ILE A 10 28.14 -30.06 24.31
CA ILE A 10 29.22 -30.86 23.73
C ILE A 10 28.82 -31.37 22.34
N ALA A 11 27.52 -31.57 22.07
CA ALA A 11 27.07 -32.02 20.76
C ALA A 11 27.24 -30.96 19.65
N THR A 12 27.18 -29.67 19.99
CA THR A 12 27.22 -28.57 19.01
C THR A 12 28.57 -27.87 18.91
N ASN A 13 29.51 -28.12 19.83
CA ASN A 13 30.74 -27.35 19.96
C ASN A 13 32.00 -28.24 20.04
N THR A 14 33.13 -27.67 19.62
CA THR A 14 34.45 -28.23 19.95
C THR A 14 34.74 -27.96 21.43
N VAL A 15 35.13 -29.00 22.17
CA VAL A 15 35.33 -28.95 23.62
C VAL A 15 36.78 -29.12 23.99
N LEU A 16 37.27 -28.26 24.89
CA LEU A 16 38.58 -28.36 25.51
C LEU A 16 38.41 -28.64 27.01
N PHE A 17 38.86 -29.80 27.45
CA PHE A 17 38.88 -30.19 28.86
C PHE A 17 40.12 -29.62 29.54
N ILE A 18 39.91 -28.88 30.61
CA ILE A 18 40.93 -28.15 31.38
C ILE A 18 40.91 -28.66 32.82
N GLY A 19 42.06 -29.05 33.36
CA GLY A 19 42.20 -29.48 34.75
C GLY A 19 41.73 -30.91 35.05
N TYR A 20 41.28 -31.66 34.05
CA TYR A 20 40.93 -33.08 34.18
C TYR A 20 42.15 -33.95 33.91
N SER A 21 42.26 -35.06 34.65
CA SER A 21 43.17 -36.14 34.28
C SER A 21 42.45 -37.14 33.39
N ILE A 22 43.20 -37.75 32.48
CA ILE A 22 42.77 -38.90 31.68
C ILE A 22 42.21 -40.04 32.57
N ASN A 23 42.74 -40.18 33.79
CA ASN A 23 42.34 -41.21 34.74
C ASN A 23 41.12 -40.82 35.59
N ASP A 24 40.53 -39.64 35.37
CA ASP A 24 39.38 -39.17 36.13
C ASP A 24 38.10 -39.91 35.70
N SER A 25 37.41 -40.52 36.66
CA SER A 25 36.15 -41.24 36.42
C SER A 25 35.05 -40.32 35.90
N ASN A 26 35.01 -39.07 36.34
CA ASN A 26 34.02 -38.08 35.91
C ASN A 26 34.26 -37.66 34.46
N PHE A 27 35.52 -37.45 34.07
CA PHE A 27 35.89 -37.20 32.68
C PHE A 27 35.45 -38.36 31.78
N ASN A 28 35.77 -39.59 32.17
CA ASN A 28 35.40 -40.79 31.40
C ASN A 28 33.88 -40.96 31.25
N LEU A 29 33.10 -40.61 32.29
CA LEU A 29 31.65 -40.68 32.29
C LEU A 29 31.02 -39.60 31.40
N ILE A 30 31.46 -38.34 31.51
CA ILE A 30 31.03 -37.25 30.63
C ILE A 30 31.39 -37.59 29.18
N PHE A 31 32.59 -38.12 28.94
CA PHE A 31 33.04 -38.50 27.62
C PHE A 31 32.22 -39.64 26.99
N GLN A 32 31.84 -40.66 27.77
CA GLN A 32 30.95 -41.72 27.28
C GLN A 32 29.58 -41.16 26.87
N TRP A 33 29.03 -40.21 27.62
CA TRP A 33 27.78 -39.55 27.24
C TRP A 33 27.89 -38.85 25.89
N VAL A 34 28.98 -38.13 25.67
CA VAL A 34 29.23 -37.40 24.41
C VAL A 34 29.34 -38.36 23.23
N LYS A 35 30.11 -39.45 23.39
CA LYS A 35 30.30 -40.45 22.35
C LYS A 35 29.00 -41.15 21.95
N ASN A 36 28.16 -41.47 22.94
CA ASN A 36 26.87 -42.15 22.71
C ASN A 36 25.88 -41.28 21.92
N ILE A 37 25.94 -39.96 22.10
CA ILE A 37 25.06 -39.00 21.43
C ILE A 37 25.51 -38.73 19.99
N LEU A 38 26.82 -38.55 19.78
CA LEU A 38 27.35 -38.06 18.50
C LEU A 38 27.70 -39.17 17.49
N ARG A 39 27.83 -40.43 17.94
CA ARG A 39 28.12 -41.60 17.09
C ARG A 39 29.22 -41.32 16.04
N ASN A 40 28.86 -41.31 14.75
CA ASN A 40 29.79 -41.15 13.62
C ASN A 40 30.09 -39.67 13.26
N HIS A 41 29.42 -38.71 13.90
CA HIS A 41 29.56 -37.27 13.65
C HIS A 41 30.27 -36.55 14.80
N PHE A 42 31.10 -37.28 15.56
CA PHE A 42 31.83 -36.79 16.72
C PHE A 42 32.77 -35.63 16.34
N GLN A 43 32.50 -34.42 16.83
CA GLN A 43 33.49 -33.33 16.77
C GLN A 43 34.66 -33.67 17.71
N PRO A 44 35.93 -33.46 17.28
CA PRO A 44 37.09 -33.80 18.10
C PRO A 44 37.06 -33.07 19.44
N ALA A 45 37.18 -33.83 20.53
CA ALA A 45 37.39 -33.26 21.86
C ALA A 45 38.89 -33.08 22.09
N TYR A 46 39.26 -32.06 22.87
CA TYR A 46 40.64 -31.78 23.23
C TYR A 46 40.81 -31.86 24.74
N LEU A 47 41.95 -32.36 25.21
CA LEU A 47 42.30 -32.40 26.63
C LEU A 47 43.71 -31.83 26.80
N ILE A 48 43.90 -30.92 27.75
CA ILE A 48 45.23 -30.44 28.13
C ILE A 48 45.83 -31.40 29.16
N GLU A 49 46.95 -32.03 28.82
CA GLU A 49 47.74 -32.82 29.75
C GLU A 49 49.01 -32.04 30.14
N SER A 50 49.00 -31.49 31.35
CA SER A 50 50.11 -30.70 31.90
C SER A 50 50.98 -31.48 32.89
N SER A 51 50.55 -32.68 33.30
CA SER A 51 51.16 -33.45 34.38
C SER A 51 52.00 -34.65 33.91
N LYS A 52 51.80 -35.10 32.67
CA LYS A 52 52.51 -36.25 32.08
C LYS A 52 53.22 -35.86 30.80
N LYS A 53 54.32 -36.56 30.52
CA LYS A 53 55.01 -36.51 29.23
C LYS A 53 54.20 -37.26 28.17
N TYR A 54 54.43 -36.91 26.91
CA TYR A 54 53.81 -37.57 25.76
C TYR A 54 54.03 -39.09 25.79
N SER A 55 52.94 -39.84 25.63
CA SER A 55 52.94 -41.28 25.43
C SER A 55 52.25 -41.63 24.12
N ARG A 56 53.00 -42.23 23.19
CA ARG A 56 52.47 -42.61 21.86
C ARG A 56 51.29 -43.59 21.97
N MET A 57 51.36 -44.53 22.92
CA MET A 57 50.29 -45.52 23.15
C MET A 57 49.03 -44.86 23.71
N GLU A 58 49.18 -43.98 24.71
CA GLU A 58 48.05 -43.26 25.33
C GLU A 58 47.41 -42.30 24.32
N HIS A 59 48.23 -41.55 23.60
CA HIS A 59 47.76 -40.65 22.54
C HIS A 59 47.00 -41.42 21.44
N ALA A 60 47.52 -42.54 20.93
CA ALA A 60 46.83 -43.34 19.92
C ALA A 60 45.51 -43.95 20.44
N TYR A 61 45.49 -44.43 21.69
CA TYR A 61 44.30 -44.98 22.33
C TYR A 61 43.17 -43.95 22.44
N TYR A 62 43.48 -42.74 22.92
CA TYR A 62 42.49 -41.67 23.08
C TYR A 62 42.11 -41.01 21.76
N LYS A 63 43.04 -40.87 20.82
CA LYS A 63 42.76 -40.38 19.46
C LYS A 63 41.79 -41.30 18.72
N ASN A 64 41.98 -42.62 18.80
CA ASN A 64 41.05 -43.61 18.25
C ASN A 64 39.67 -43.61 18.94
N ARG A 65 39.58 -43.00 20.12
CA ARG A 65 38.31 -42.79 20.83
C ARG A 65 37.66 -41.43 20.52
N GLY A 66 38.36 -40.51 19.83
CA GLY A 66 37.87 -39.18 19.49
C GLY A 66 38.41 -38.03 20.36
N ILE A 67 39.37 -38.30 21.25
CA ILE A 67 40.01 -37.28 22.10
C ILE A 67 41.43 -37.01 21.60
N ASN A 68 41.71 -35.76 21.29
CA ASN A 68 43.05 -35.26 20.99
C ASN A 68 43.68 -34.68 22.27
N ILE A 69 44.77 -35.28 22.72
CA ILE A 69 45.47 -34.82 23.92
C ILE A 69 46.56 -33.84 23.52
N LEU A 70 46.52 -32.64 24.08
CA LEU A 70 47.53 -31.59 23.93
C LEU A 70 48.47 -31.67 25.13
N TYR A 71 49.67 -32.20 24.91
CA TYR A 71 50.67 -32.35 25.97
C TYR A 71 51.50 -31.07 26.09
N TYR A 72 51.65 -30.58 27.32
CA TYR A 72 52.47 -29.39 27.61
C TYR A 72 53.86 -29.47 26.97
N ASP A 73 54.55 -30.60 27.17
CA ASP A 73 55.94 -30.79 26.74
C ASP A 73 56.09 -30.91 25.19
N GLU A 74 54.99 -31.04 24.44
CA GLU A 74 54.98 -31.13 22.97
C GLU A 74 54.69 -29.79 22.28
N ILE A 75 54.34 -28.75 23.04
CA ILE A 75 54.03 -27.43 22.46
C ILE A 75 55.30 -26.57 22.47
N SER A 76 55.77 -26.20 21.28
CA SER A 76 56.97 -25.38 21.11
C SER A 76 56.73 -23.92 21.50
N ASN A 77 57.77 -23.28 22.04
CA ASN A 77 57.78 -21.86 22.43
C ASN A 77 56.74 -21.49 23.50
N MET A 78 56.51 -22.37 24.48
CA MET A 78 55.68 -22.05 25.65
C MET A 78 56.29 -20.90 26.48
N PRO A 79 55.49 -19.89 26.88
CA PRO A 79 55.94 -18.89 27.84
C PRO A 79 56.16 -19.54 29.21
N ASN A 80 57.07 -19.01 30.01
CA ASN A 80 57.32 -19.47 31.38
C ASN A 80 56.94 -18.34 32.35
N ASN A 81 55.68 -18.28 32.75
CA ASN A 81 55.14 -17.13 33.48
C ASN A 81 55.33 -17.21 35.00
N ASN A 82 55.53 -18.41 35.56
CA ASN A 82 55.73 -18.66 37.00
C ASN A 82 54.76 -17.87 37.92
N ILE A 83 53.47 -17.86 37.59
CA ILE A 83 52.43 -17.09 38.30
C ILE A 83 52.15 -17.63 39.69
N PHE A 84 52.25 -18.96 39.87
CA PHE A 84 52.01 -19.64 41.14
C PHE A 84 53.33 -20.07 41.78
N ASP A 85 53.29 -20.38 43.08
CA ASP A 85 54.42 -20.96 43.81
C ASP A 85 55.04 -22.15 43.05
N ILE A 86 56.35 -22.29 43.16
CA ILE A 86 57.14 -23.35 42.50
C ILE A 86 56.59 -24.76 42.84
N SER A 87 56.02 -24.94 44.02
CA SER A 87 55.37 -26.18 44.43
C SER A 87 54.15 -26.55 43.57
N ASN A 88 53.48 -25.56 42.97
CA ASN A 88 52.35 -25.73 42.05
C ASN A 88 52.77 -25.71 40.57
N TRP A 89 53.75 -26.55 40.23
CA TRP A 89 54.27 -26.68 38.86
C TRP A 89 53.19 -27.07 37.83
N ARG A 90 52.15 -27.82 38.22
CA ARG A 90 51.02 -28.18 37.34
C ARG A 90 50.15 -26.97 37.00
N GLY A 91 49.89 -26.11 37.98
CA GLY A 91 49.16 -24.86 37.80
C GLY A 91 49.92 -23.91 36.89
N ASN A 92 51.23 -23.78 37.09
CA ASN A 92 52.11 -22.98 36.22
C ASN A 92 52.08 -23.48 34.77
N ARG A 93 52.30 -24.79 34.54
CA ARG A 93 52.23 -25.38 33.19
C ARG A 93 50.88 -25.19 32.51
N LEU A 94 49.79 -25.34 33.24
CA LEU A 94 48.45 -25.12 32.70
C LEU A 94 48.24 -23.64 32.33
N PHE A 95 48.67 -22.73 33.21
CA PHE A 95 48.59 -21.29 32.97
C PHE A 95 49.41 -20.88 31.74
N ASP A 96 50.59 -21.45 31.57
CA ASP A 96 51.45 -21.22 30.40
C ASP A 96 50.76 -21.66 29.11
N VAL A 97 50.08 -22.82 29.11
CA VAL A 97 49.31 -23.30 27.94
C VAL A 97 48.14 -22.37 27.61
N LEU A 98 47.39 -21.95 28.62
CA LEU A 98 46.25 -21.04 28.44
C LEU A 98 46.71 -19.64 28.00
N SER A 99 47.82 -19.16 28.55
CA SER A 99 48.45 -17.90 28.16
C SER A 99 48.97 -17.98 26.73
N TYR A 100 49.55 -19.11 26.34
CA TYR A 100 49.96 -19.37 24.96
C TYR A 100 48.76 -19.37 24.02
N PHE A 101 47.64 -20.00 24.39
CA PHE A 101 46.39 -19.91 23.62
C PHE A 101 45.87 -18.48 23.49
N ASN A 102 45.94 -17.68 24.56
CA ASN A 102 45.59 -16.26 24.50
C ASN A 102 46.58 -15.43 23.69
N SER A 103 47.84 -15.88 23.55
CA SER A 103 48.84 -15.23 22.68
C SER A 103 48.62 -15.52 21.19
N PHE A 104 47.84 -16.55 20.84
CA PHE A 104 47.28 -16.70 19.49
C PHE A 104 46.11 -15.74 19.29
N ASP A 105 46.33 -14.45 19.52
CA ASP A 105 45.32 -13.47 19.19
C ASP A 105 45.30 -13.34 17.66
N LYS A 106 44.46 -14.15 17.00
CA LYS A 106 44.28 -14.18 15.54
C LYS A 106 44.06 -12.77 14.97
N MET A 107 43.54 -11.82 15.76
CA MET A 107 43.35 -10.43 15.32
C MET A 107 44.65 -9.64 15.16
N THR A 108 45.71 -9.93 15.93
CA THR A 108 46.97 -9.16 15.86
C THR A 108 47.76 -9.36 14.56
N LYS A 109 47.47 -10.43 13.80
CA LYS A 109 48.06 -10.72 12.49
C LYS A 109 47.16 -10.38 11.30
N MET A 110 45.90 -10.03 11.54
CA MET A 110 44.97 -9.71 10.46
C MET A 110 45.17 -8.27 9.99
N SER A 111 45.20 -8.09 8.67
CA SER A 111 45.09 -6.77 8.06
C SER A 111 43.76 -6.10 8.41
N ASP A 112 43.69 -4.77 8.36
CA ASP A 112 42.42 -4.04 8.54
C ASP A 112 41.33 -4.56 7.57
N LEU A 113 41.73 -4.95 6.36
CA LEU A 113 40.85 -5.55 5.34
C LEU A 113 40.21 -6.85 5.85
N GLU A 114 41.01 -7.77 6.41
CA GLU A 114 40.53 -9.03 6.96
C GLU A 114 39.69 -8.82 8.22
N ILE A 115 40.05 -7.85 9.07
CA ILE A 115 39.26 -7.50 10.26
C ILE A 115 37.87 -7.01 9.85
N ILE A 116 37.79 -6.11 8.87
CA ILE A 116 36.52 -5.60 8.34
C ILE A 116 35.70 -6.76 7.78
N TYR A 117 36.29 -7.57 6.89
CA TYR A 117 35.59 -8.70 6.29
C TYR A 117 35.10 -9.71 7.33
N ASN A 118 35.93 -10.08 8.31
CA ASN A 118 35.52 -11.03 9.34
C ASN A 118 34.33 -10.54 10.16
N LYS A 119 34.21 -9.21 10.37
CA LYS A 119 33.07 -8.61 11.08
C LYS A 119 31.76 -8.64 10.29
N ILE A 120 31.82 -8.56 8.95
CA ILE A 120 30.62 -8.43 8.09
C ILE A 120 30.35 -9.67 7.23
N SER A 121 31.27 -10.64 7.17
CA SER A 121 31.17 -11.87 6.35
C SER A 121 29.95 -12.73 6.69
N CYS A 122 29.36 -12.56 7.87
CA CYS A 122 28.14 -13.23 8.28
C CYS A 122 26.93 -12.87 7.41
N PHE A 123 26.98 -11.77 6.65
CA PHE A 123 25.88 -11.30 5.81
C PHE A 123 25.94 -11.76 4.35
N GLU A 124 26.98 -12.50 3.93
CA GLU A 124 27.17 -12.88 2.52
C GLU A 124 25.96 -13.60 1.91
N LYS A 125 25.28 -14.42 2.72
CA LYS A 125 24.12 -15.21 2.30
C LYS A 125 22.83 -14.38 2.15
N LEU A 126 22.73 -13.18 2.69
CA LEU A 126 21.52 -12.36 2.52
C LEU A 126 21.45 -11.75 1.13
N ASN A 127 20.24 -11.55 0.61
CA ASN A 127 20.02 -10.83 -0.65
C ASN A 127 20.07 -9.32 -0.46
N PHE A 128 19.57 -8.84 0.68
CA PHE A 128 19.70 -7.44 1.08
C PHE A 128 20.01 -7.34 2.57
N ILE A 129 20.77 -6.32 2.96
CA ILE A 129 21.24 -6.13 4.34
C ILE A 129 20.82 -4.74 4.79
N MET A 130 20.26 -4.58 5.98
CA MET A 130 20.02 -3.24 6.52
C MET A 130 21.37 -2.57 6.82
N PRO A 131 21.67 -1.37 6.28
CA PRO A 131 22.99 -0.75 6.46
C PRO A 131 23.36 -0.48 7.91
N GLU A 132 22.39 -0.26 8.81
CA GLU A 132 22.64 -0.17 10.25
C GLU A 132 23.31 -1.44 10.84
N GLN A 133 23.09 -2.60 10.24
CA GLN A 133 23.73 -3.85 10.66
C GLN A 133 25.21 -3.86 10.32
N ILE A 134 25.58 -3.29 9.17
CA ILE A 134 26.99 -3.11 8.79
C ILE A 134 27.66 -2.21 9.82
N VAL A 135 27.05 -1.06 10.13
CA VAL A 135 27.59 -0.12 11.13
C VAL A 135 27.73 -0.79 12.51
N LYS A 136 26.70 -1.50 12.97
CA LYS A 136 26.70 -2.21 14.26
C LYS A 136 27.80 -3.27 14.33
N ASN A 137 27.92 -4.13 13.30
CA ASN A 137 28.90 -5.23 13.29
C ASN A 137 30.34 -4.77 13.10
N LEU A 138 30.56 -3.66 12.39
CA LEU A 138 31.89 -3.05 12.32
C LEU A 138 32.37 -2.62 13.72
N GLY A 139 31.45 -2.24 14.62
CA GLY A 139 31.76 -1.88 16.00
C GLY A 139 32.69 -0.67 16.11
N LEU A 140 32.63 0.24 15.13
CA LEU A 140 33.45 1.44 15.06
C LEU A 140 32.70 2.62 15.70
N LYS A 141 33.39 3.36 16.57
CA LYS A 141 32.83 4.61 17.13
C LYS A 141 32.74 5.67 16.03
N SER A 142 31.73 6.54 16.13
CA SER A 142 31.57 7.71 15.25
C SER A 142 31.45 7.38 13.77
N VAL A 143 30.81 6.25 13.43
CA VAL A 143 30.43 5.91 12.05
C VAL A 143 28.92 5.92 11.92
N GLY A 144 28.39 6.62 10.92
CA GLY A 144 26.97 6.68 10.58
C GLY A 144 26.73 6.29 9.12
N TYR A 145 25.51 5.86 8.80
CA TYR A 145 25.08 5.64 7.43
C TYR A 145 24.16 6.78 6.99
N ASP A 146 24.35 7.25 5.75
CA ASP A 146 23.47 8.18 5.05
C ASP A 146 23.18 9.50 5.80
N LEU A 147 24.18 10.02 6.52
CA LEU A 147 24.04 11.26 7.30
C LEU A 147 23.71 12.47 6.41
N PHE A 148 24.14 12.44 5.16
CA PHE A 148 23.96 13.53 4.19
C PHE A 148 23.00 13.18 3.04
N GLY A 149 22.35 12.01 3.02
CA GLY A 149 21.48 11.61 1.91
C GLY A 149 22.24 11.17 0.65
N ASP A 150 23.44 10.62 0.84
CA ASP A 150 24.39 10.19 -0.21
C ASP A 150 24.73 8.70 -0.13
N ARG A 151 24.09 7.94 0.79
CA ARG A 151 24.30 6.50 1.01
C ARG A 151 25.73 6.11 1.38
N THR A 152 26.52 7.02 1.95
CA THR A 152 27.87 6.69 2.40
C THR A 152 27.91 6.21 3.84
N LEU A 153 28.93 5.40 4.17
CA LEU A 153 29.37 5.24 5.56
C LEU A 153 30.26 6.42 5.93
N THR A 154 29.76 7.30 6.78
CA THR A 154 30.44 8.51 7.21
C THR A 154 31.20 8.29 8.51
N ILE A 155 32.51 8.52 8.47
CA ILE A 155 33.38 8.53 9.65
C ILE A 155 33.50 9.97 10.15
N LEU A 156 32.96 10.25 11.33
CA LEU A 156 32.90 11.61 11.89
C LEU A 156 34.18 11.99 12.64
N ASN A 157 34.83 11.06 13.35
CA ASN A 157 36.00 11.35 14.18
C ASN A 157 37.12 10.32 13.98
N GLY A 158 38.34 10.82 13.76
CA GLY A 158 39.58 10.02 13.76
C GLY A 158 39.76 9.11 12.54
N GLU A 159 40.98 8.58 12.40
CA GLU A 159 41.29 7.55 11.42
C GLU A 159 41.05 6.16 12.05
N ASN A 160 40.44 5.24 11.30
CA ASN A 160 40.19 3.87 11.74
C ASN A 160 40.51 2.87 10.61
N GLY A 161 40.38 1.57 10.88
CA GLY A 161 40.66 0.54 9.88
C GLY A 161 39.82 0.67 8.61
N LEU A 162 38.58 1.17 8.71
CA LEU A 162 37.71 1.43 7.56
C LEU A 162 38.30 2.54 6.69
N SER A 163 38.64 3.70 7.26
CA SER A 163 39.25 4.77 6.48
C SER A 163 40.59 4.35 5.86
N ARG A 164 41.43 3.60 6.59
CA ARG A 164 42.74 3.16 6.06
C ARG A 164 42.61 2.25 4.84
N VAL A 165 41.66 1.32 4.87
CA VAL A 165 41.40 0.40 3.75
C VAL A 165 40.85 1.17 2.55
N PHE A 166 39.84 2.02 2.75
CA PHE A 166 39.15 2.69 1.65
C PHE A 166 39.91 3.89 1.07
N SER A 167 40.74 4.57 1.86
CA SER A 167 41.69 5.58 1.33
C SER A 167 42.78 4.96 0.44
N ASN A 168 43.12 3.68 0.66
CA ASN A 168 44.12 2.94 -0.12
C ASN A 168 43.47 1.91 -1.07
N HIS A 169 42.23 2.14 -1.49
CA HIS A 169 41.43 1.17 -2.26
C HIS A 169 42.10 0.70 -3.55
N ASP A 170 42.89 1.55 -4.22
CA ASP A 170 43.63 1.17 -5.43
C ASP A 170 44.56 -0.03 -5.22
N THR A 171 45.13 -0.17 -4.02
CA THR A 171 46.01 -1.31 -3.68
C THR A 171 45.23 -2.61 -3.47
N TYR A 172 43.94 -2.52 -3.17
CA TYR A 172 43.07 -3.66 -2.88
C TYR A 172 42.08 -3.97 -4.00
N LYS A 173 42.09 -3.22 -5.11
CA LYS A 173 41.08 -3.34 -6.16
C LYS A 173 40.95 -4.76 -6.70
N ASP A 174 42.05 -5.49 -6.89
CA ASP A 174 42.02 -6.88 -7.37
C ASP A 174 41.97 -7.93 -6.24
N ASN A 175 41.88 -7.49 -4.99
CA ASN A 175 41.82 -8.39 -3.83
C ASN A 175 40.42 -8.99 -3.65
N TRP A 176 40.33 -10.32 -3.59
CA TRP A 176 39.06 -11.05 -3.46
C TRP A 176 38.28 -10.73 -2.18
N ILE A 177 38.96 -10.42 -1.05
CA ILE A 177 38.33 -10.01 0.21
C ILE A 177 37.71 -8.62 0.05
N PHE A 178 38.44 -7.70 -0.58
CA PHE A 178 37.93 -6.37 -0.88
C PHE A 178 36.69 -6.43 -1.77
N GLN A 179 36.72 -7.25 -2.83
CA GLN A 179 35.55 -7.47 -3.69
C GLN A 179 34.34 -8.02 -2.94
N LYS A 180 34.54 -8.93 -1.98
CA LYS A 180 33.46 -9.40 -1.10
C LYS A 180 32.91 -8.31 -0.19
N ILE A 181 33.76 -7.46 0.39
CA ILE A 181 33.33 -6.29 1.18
C ILE A 181 32.48 -5.35 0.30
N ILE A 182 32.94 -5.05 -0.92
CA ILE A 182 32.20 -4.22 -1.88
C ILE A 182 30.85 -4.84 -2.21
N MET A 183 30.77 -6.16 -2.43
CA MET A 183 29.50 -6.85 -2.66
C MET A 183 28.55 -6.75 -1.45
N ILE A 184 29.08 -6.87 -0.23
CA ILE A 184 28.29 -6.68 1.00
C ILE A 184 27.78 -5.23 1.11
N PHE A 185 28.61 -4.24 0.76
CA PHE A 185 28.20 -2.83 0.75
C PHE A 185 27.11 -2.57 -0.31
N LYS A 186 27.23 -3.16 -1.50
CA LYS A 186 26.19 -3.12 -2.54
C LYS A 186 24.87 -3.71 -2.05
N LYS A 187 24.91 -4.88 -1.41
CA LYS A 187 23.74 -5.53 -0.79
C LYS A 187 23.12 -4.70 0.35
N ALA A 188 23.88 -3.78 0.93
CA ALA A 188 23.45 -2.91 2.02
C ALA A 188 23.06 -1.49 1.58
N ASN A 189 22.97 -1.23 0.27
CA ASN A 189 22.74 0.11 -0.30
C ASN A 189 23.74 1.16 0.22
N ILE A 190 25.00 0.75 0.38
CA ILE A 190 26.13 1.63 0.71
C ILE A 190 26.87 1.93 -0.59
N GLN A 191 26.96 3.21 -0.96
CA GLN A 191 27.62 3.64 -2.21
C GLN A 191 29.07 4.06 -2.02
N GLY A 192 29.55 4.15 -0.79
CA GLY A 192 30.91 4.60 -0.54
C GLY A 192 31.21 4.80 0.93
N VAL A 193 32.41 5.33 1.16
CA VAL A 193 32.89 5.73 2.48
C VAL A 193 33.27 7.20 2.40
N SER A 194 32.84 7.96 3.39
CA SER A 194 33.17 9.37 3.55
C SER A 194 33.86 9.60 4.89
N ARG A 195 34.74 10.59 4.91
CA ARG A 195 35.32 11.15 6.14
C ARG A 195 34.76 12.55 6.30
N GLU A 196 34.03 12.77 7.38
CA GLU A 196 33.17 13.94 7.56
C GLU A 196 32.25 14.10 6.34
N LYS A 197 32.45 15.11 5.49
CA LYS A 197 31.65 15.29 4.26
C LYS A 197 32.42 14.91 2.98
N GLN A 198 33.70 14.54 3.09
CA GLN A 198 34.52 14.24 1.93
C GLN A 198 34.45 12.75 1.60
N ILE A 199 34.00 12.42 0.39
CA ILE A 199 34.01 11.05 -0.13
C ILE A 199 35.47 10.62 -0.33
N ILE A 200 35.87 9.53 0.33
CA ILE A 200 37.20 8.92 0.18
C ILE A 200 37.16 7.71 -0.74
N PHE A 201 35.99 7.10 -0.90
CA PHE A 201 35.74 6.01 -1.82
C PHE A 201 34.29 6.01 -2.28
N SER A 202 34.07 5.79 -3.57
CA SER A 202 32.76 5.56 -4.17
C SER A 202 32.78 4.25 -4.96
N ILE A 203 31.73 3.47 -4.81
CA ILE A 203 31.48 2.30 -5.66
C ILE A 203 31.09 2.80 -7.05
N ASP A 204 31.61 2.15 -8.09
CA ASP A 204 31.31 2.48 -9.48
C ASP A 204 29.80 2.48 -9.75
N ASN A 205 29.31 3.56 -10.36
CA ASN A 205 27.90 3.79 -10.70
C ASN A 205 27.40 2.87 -11.83
N GLN A 206 28.27 2.16 -12.54
CA GLN A 206 27.84 1.16 -13.54
C GLN A 206 27.28 -0.12 -12.92
N ASP A 207 27.40 -0.31 -11.59
CA ASP A 207 26.86 -1.49 -10.92
C ASP A 207 25.35 -1.39 -10.70
N ASN A 208 24.62 -2.27 -11.38
CA ASN A 208 23.16 -2.32 -11.36
C ASN A 208 22.58 -3.34 -10.36
N TYR A 209 23.32 -3.85 -9.38
CA TYR A 209 22.84 -4.91 -8.48
C TYR A 209 21.46 -4.59 -7.84
N LEU A 210 21.35 -3.45 -7.16
CA LEU A 210 20.09 -3.06 -6.52
C LEU A 210 19.03 -2.65 -7.54
N ALA A 211 19.40 -2.00 -8.64
CA ALA A 211 18.45 -1.67 -9.71
C ALA A 211 17.82 -2.95 -10.30
N ASN A 212 18.64 -3.96 -10.59
CA ASN A 212 18.20 -5.28 -11.08
C ASN A 212 17.38 -6.04 -10.03
N LEU A 213 17.74 -5.93 -8.75
CA LEU A 213 16.95 -6.53 -7.68
C LEU A 213 15.56 -5.89 -7.58
N ARG A 214 15.48 -4.56 -7.61
CA ARG A 214 14.21 -3.81 -7.62
C ARG A 214 13.35 -4.16 -8.83
N ALA A 215 13.92 -4.11 -10.03
CA ALA A 215 13.21 -4.45 -11.26
C ALA A 215 12.62 -5.87 -11.20
N ARG A 216 13.39 -6.87 -10.73
CA ARG A 216 12.90 -8.25 -10.58
C ARG A 216 11.75 -8.39 -9.60
N ILE A 217 11.77 -7.66 -8.48
CA ILE A 217 10.70 -7.69 -7.47
C ILE A 217 9.44 -7.05 -8.07
N ILE A 218 9.58 -5.86 -8.66
CA ILE A 218 8.46 -5.12 -9.25
C ILE A 218 7.81 -5.91 -10.39
N ASP A 219 8.61 -6.52 -11.27
CA ASP A 219 8.10 -7.37 -12.35
C ASP A 219 7.33 -8.58 -11.83
N GLN A 220 7.78 -9.20 -10.74
CA GLN A 220 7.09 -10.35 -10.13
C GLN A 220 5.76 -9.94 -9.52
N ASP A 221 5.74 -8.85 -8.74
CA ASP A 221 4.50 -8.33 -8.15
C ASP A 221 3.47 -7.90 -9.20
N SER A 222 3.94 -7.40 -10.34
CA SER A 222 3.10 -7.00 -11.49
C SER A 222 2.35 -8.17 -12.13
N LEU A 223 2.84 -9.40 -11.95
CA LEU A 223 2.16 -10.59 -12.49
C LEU A 223 0.93 -10.96 -11.67
N ILE A 224 0.85 -10.55 -10.40
CA ILE A 224 -0.28 -10.78 -9.46
C ILE A 224 -0.53 -12.27 -9.13
N ASP A 225 -0.06 -13.18 -9.96
CA ASP A 225 -0.17 -14.63 -9.80
C ASP A 225 1.12 -15.20 -9.20
N PRO A 226 1.03 -16.21 -8.31
CA PRO A 226 2.22 -16.91 -7.86
C PRO A 226 2.76 -17.71 -9.06
N ILE A 227 3.96 -17.36 -9.52
CA ILE A 227 4.66 -18.20 -10.49
C ILE A 227 4.99 -19.51 -9.77
N ASP A 228 4.43 -20.63 -10.25
CA ASP A 228 4.87 -21.95 -9.80
C ASP A 228 6.18 -22.26 -10.53
N ILE A 229 7.30 -21.77 -9.97
CA ILE A 229 8.59 -21.72 -10.67
C ILE A 229 9.11 -23.15 -10.99
N ASN A 230 8.61 -24.18 -10.30
CA ASN A 230 8.77 -25.62 -10.55
C ASN A 230 7.81 -26.40 -9.63
N SER A 231 7.64 -27.72 -9.85
CA SER A 231 7.02 -28.54 -8.81
C SER A 231 7.86 -28.46 -7.53
N PHE A 232 7.25 -28.12 -6.40
CA PHE A 232 8.01 -27.92 -5.14
C PHE A 232 8.89 -29.14 -4.78
N THR A 233 8.45 -30.34 -5.19
CA THR A 233 9.21 -31.59 -5.07
C THR A 233 10.57 -31.54 -5.77
N SER A 234 10.68 -31.00 -6.98
CA SER A 234 11.97 -30.92 -7.69
C SER A 234 12.92 -29.88 -7.10
N LEU A 235 12.40 -28.83 -6.46
CA LEU A 235 13.20 -27.85 -5.74
C LEU A 235 13.79 -28.41 -4.44
N ILE A 236 13.05 -29.25 -3.73
CA ILE A 236 13.56 -29.98 -2.56
C ILE A 236 14.74 -30.86 -2.95
N GLU A 237 14.69 -31.49 -4.12
CA GLU A 237 15.76 -32.36 -4.64
C GLU A 237 16.98 -31.56 -5.11
N GLY A 238 16.80 -30.35 -5.65
CA GLY A 238 17.87 -29.49 -6.14
C GLY A 238 18.60 -28.63 -5.10
N GLU A 239 18.10 -28.55 -3.86
CA GLU A 239 18.70 -27.83 -2.72
C GLU A 239 18.88 -26.30 -2.89
N ASP A 240 18.16 -25.67 -3.83
CA ASP A 240 18.13 -24.20 -3.96
C ASP A 240 17.17 -23.56 -2.96
N TYR A 241 17.67 -23.36 -1.75
CA TYR A 241 16.91 -22.79 -0.64
C TYR A 241 16.34 -21.39 -0.91
N PHE A 242 17.01 -20.55 -1.70
CA PHE A 242 16.48 -19.22 -2.02
C PHE A 242 15.28 -19.33 -2.95
N LEU A 243 15.33 -20.24 -3.92
CA LEU A 243 14.21 -20.48 -4.80
C LEU A 243 13.01 -21.08 -4.05
N MET A 244 13.27 -21.98 -3.08
CA MET A 244 12.22 -22.52 -2.19
C MET A 244 11.57 -21.42 -1.34
N LEU A 245 12.37 -20.55 -0.70
CA LEU A 245 11.87 -19.42 0.08
C LEU A 245 11.06 -18.46 -0.77
N LYS A 246 11.54 -18.16 -1.99
CA LYS A 246 10.85 -17.31 -2.96
C LYS A 246 9.48 -17.88 -3.34
N GLN A 247 9.38 -19.18 -3.62
CA GLN A 247 8.10 -19.81 -3.93
C GLN A 247 7.15 -19.75 -2.74
N ALA A 248 7.60 -20.12 -1.54
CA ALA A 248 6.77 -20.04 -0.33
C ALA A 248 6.27 -18.61 -0.06
N PHE A 249 7.11 -17.61 -0.31
CA PHE A 249 6.77 -16.19 -0.17
C PHE A 249 5.73 -15.74 -1.18
N ALA A 250 5.83 -16.16 -2.45
CA ALA A 250 4.83 -15.86 -3.47
C ALA A 250 3.43 -16.38 -3.09
N TYR A 251 3.34 -17.56 -2.47
CA TYR A 251 2.07 -18.08 -1.93
C TYR A 251 1.54 -17.21 -0.77
N CYS A 252 2.41 -16.73 0.12
CA CYS A 252 2.01 -15.79 1.17
C CYS A 252 1.46 -14.48 0.57
N GLU A 253 2.16 -13.89 -0.40
CA GLU A 253 1.75 -12.64 -1.07
C GLU A 253 0.45 -12.76 -1.88
N CYS A 254 -0.02 -13.99 -2.15
CA CYS A 254 -1.29 -14.30 -2.83
C CYS A 254 -2.38 -14.80 -1.87
N ASP A 255 -2.26 -14.55 -0.56
CA ASP A 255 -3.17 -15.01 0.49
C ASP A 255 -3.34 -16.54 0.62
N LYS A 256 -2.48 -17.35 -0.04
CA LYS A 256 -2.49 -18.81 0.06
C LYS A 256 -1.71 -19.28 1.29
N PHE A 257 -2.15 -18.83 2.48
CA PHE A 257 -1.41 -19.00 3.73
C PHE A 257 -1.21 -20.46 4.14
N TYR A 258 -2.18 -21.34 3.85
CA TYR A 258 -2.08 -22.75 4.20
C TYR A 258 -0.94 -23.45 3.44
N ASP A 259 -0.82 -23.19 2.13
CA ASP A 259 0.24 -23.75 1.30
C ASP A 259 1.60 -23.16 1.66
N ALA A 260 1.66 -21.84 1.85
CA ALA A 260 2.87 -21.16 2.32
C ALA A 260 3.35 -21.74 3.66
N TYR A 261 2.44 -21.99 4.62
CA TYR A 261 2.77 -22.60 5.91
C TYR A 261 3.41 -23.98 5.74
N LYS A 262 2.82 -24.83 4.89
CA LYS A 262 3.37 -26.16 4.59
C LYS A 262 4.75 -26.07 3.96
N TYR A 263 4.94 -25.18 2.99
CA TYR A 263 6.24 -25.00 2.35
C TYR A 263 7.31 -24.55 3.35
N TYR A 264 7.03 -23.57 4.21
CA TYR A 264 7.98 -23.16 5.23
C TYR A 264 8.28 -24.26 6.25
N LYS A 265 7.30 -25.10 6.61
CA LYS A 265 7.54 -26.29 7.46
C LYS A 265 8.48 -27.29 6.78
N THR A 266 8.33 -27.54 5.49
CA THR A 266 9.22 -28.45 4.76
C THR A 266 10.62 -27.86 4.61
N ILE A 267 10.73 -26.58 4.26
CA ILE A 267 12.03 -25.88 4.12
C ILE A 267 12.78 -25.89 5.46
N SER A 268 12.11 -25.55 6.56
CA SER A 268 12.74 -25.52 7.90
C SER A 268 13.30 -26.89 8.29
N LEU A 269 12.54 -27.98 8.12
CA LEU A 269 13.00 -29.33 8.43
C LEU A 269 14.25 -29.72 7.63
N LYS A 270 14.26 -29.47 6.32
CA LYS A 270 15.41 -29.78 5.45
C LYS A 270 16.62 -28.90 5.78
N ALA A 271 16.42 -27.59 5.89
CA ALA A 271 17.48 -26.63 6.20
C ALA A 271 18.16 -26.93 7.54
N PHE A 272 17.40 -27.40 8.54
CA PHE A 272 17.96 -27.84 9.81
C PHE A 272 18.84 -29.08 9.66
N GLN A 273 18.40 -30.09 8.89
CA GLN A 273 19.16 -31.31 8.61
C GLN A 273 20.48 -30.99 7.88
N ASP A 274 20.43 -30.07 6.91
CA ASP A 274 21.57 -29.67 6.09
C ASP A 274 22.47 -28.64 6.78
N LYS A 275 22.11 -28.21 8.01
CA LYS A 275 22.82 -27.18 8.81
C LYS A 275 22.83 -25.80 8.17
N GLU A 276 21.86 -25.51 7.31
CA GLU A 276 21.58 -24.20 6.74
C GLU A 276 20.75 -23.35 7.73
N PHE A 277 21.39 -22.97 8.83
CA PHE A 277 20.73 -22.34 9.98
C PHE A 277 20.08 -20.98 9.70
N LEU A 278 20.64 -20.18 8.79
CA LEU A 278 20.02 -18.92 8.34
C LEU A 278 18.66 -19.19 7.68
N ILE A 279 18.61 -20.16 6.76
CA ILE A 279 17.41 -20.55 6.04
C ILE A 279 16.39 -21.18 6.98
N TYR A 280 16.86 -22.04 7.89
CA TYR A 280 16.02 -22.62 8.94
C TYR A 280 15.32 -21.53 9.75
N TYR A 281 16.06 -20.53 10.23
CA TYR A 281 15.48 -19.45 11.03
C TYR A 281 14.49 -18.58 10.23
N ILE A 282 14.84 -18.18 9.00
CA ILE A 282 13.92 -17.42 8.11
C ILE A 282 12.63 -18.21 7.87
N SER A 283 12.74 -19.52 7.67
CA SER A 283 11.59 -20.40 7.44
C SER A 283 10.69 -20.49 8.67
N GLU A 284 11.25 -20.67 9.87
CA GLU A 284 10.48 -20.68 11.12
C GLU A 284 9.84 -19.32 11.42
N PHE A 285 10.57 -18.23 11.19
CA PHE A 285 10.06 -16.87 11.30
C PHE A 285 8.83 -16.67 10.42
N ASN A 286 8.96 -16.98 9.13
CA ASN A 286 7.85 -16.87 8.18
C ASN A 286 6.70 -17.81 8.52
N ARG A 287 6.99 -19.05 8.91
CA ARG A 287 5.99 -20.03 9.35
C ARG A 287 5.14 -19.49 10.50
N LYS A 288 5.75 -18.81 11.47
CA LYS A 288 5.03 -18.15 12.57
C LYS A 288 4.08 -17.07 12.08
N HIS A 289 4.56 -16.15 11.24
CA HIS A 289 3.74 -15.03 10.76
C HIS A 289 2.63 -15.48 9.80
N VAL A 290 2.93 -16.37 8.86
CA VAL A 290 1.95 -16.98 7.96
C VAL A 290 0.88 -17.73 8.74
N GLY A 291 1.28 -18.50 9.75
CA GLY A 291 0.33 -19.21 10.60
C GLY A 291 -0.57 -18.26 11.40
N LYS A 292 -0.06 -17.13 11.90
CA LYS A 292 -0.90 -16.08 12.49
C LYS A 292 -1.93 -15.53 11.50
N PHE A 293 -1.54 -15.29 10.24
CA PHE A 293 -2.48 -14.84 9.22
C PHE A 293 -3.55 -15.90 8.89
N LEU A 294 -3.16 -17.17 8.89
CA LEU A 294 -4.08 -18.29 8.67
C LEU A 294 -5.12 -18.40 9.77
N VAL A 295 -4.71 -18.35 11.05
CA VAL A 295 -5.58 -18.44 12.24
C VAL A 295 -6.49 -17.22 12.38
N ASN A 296 -5.98 -16.03 12.08
CA ASN A 296 -6.77 -14.80 12.14
C ASN A 296 -7.70 -14.64 10.93
N GLY A 297 -7.47 -15.39 9.85
CA GLY A 297 -8.40 -15.47 8.73
C GLY A 297 -9.61 -16.33 9.11
N TYR A 298 -10.79 -16.04 8.55
CA TYR A 298 -12.02 -16.82 8.75
C TYR A 298 -11.97 -18.23 8.10
N TYR A 299 -10.82 -18.89 8.13
CA TYR A 299 -10.63 -20.25 7.64
C TYR A 299 -10.84 -21.23 8.79
N ASN A 300 -11.50 -22.36 8.53
CA ASN A 300 -11.52 -23.49 9.47
C ASN A 300 -10.11 -24.08 9.56
N VAL A 301 -9.28 -23.55 10.46
CA VAL A 301 -7.92 -24.03 10.66
C VAL A 301 -7.96 -25.37 11.42
N ASN A 302 -7.13 -26.32 10.99
CA ASN A 302 -6.97 -27.59 11.70
C ASN A 302 -6.32 -27.33 13.07
N ASN A 303 -6.93 -27.85 14.16
CA ASN A 303 -6.44 -27.76 15.54
C ASN A 303 -4.94 -28.07 15.70
N ASN A 304 -4.38 -28.94 14.85
CA ASN A 304 -2.95 -29.27 14.87
C ASN A 304 -2.05 -28.07 14.54
N ILE A 305 -2.43 -27.21 13.59
CA ILE A 305 -1.63 -26.03 13.21
C ILE A 305 -1.62 -25.01 14.35
N GLU A 306 -2.74 -24.84 15.03
CA GLU A 306 -2.82 -23.95 16.20
C GLU A 306 -1.92 -24.43 17.34
N MET A 307 -1.88 -25.74 17.59
CA MET A 307 -0.96 -26.33 18.59
C MET A 307 0.50 -26.14 18.17
N GLU A 308 0.86 -26.46 16.92
CA GLU A 308 2.21 -26.25 16.39
C GLU A 308 2.65 -24.78 16.50
N LEU A 309 1.74 -23.83 16.26
CA LEU A 309 2.03 -22.39 16.38
C LEU A 309 2.27 -21.95 17.82
N LYS A 310 1.55 -22.52 18.79
CA LYS A 310 1.76 -22.24 20.22
C LYS A 310 3.12 -22.75 20.70
N GLU A 311 3.58 -23.87 20.17
CA GLU A 311 4.89 -24.46 20.49
C GLU A 311 6.06 -23.76 19.78
N LEU A 312 5.80 -22.98 18.72
CA LEU A 312 6.81 -22.32 17.91
C LEU A 312 7.38 -21.07 18.61
N ASP A 313 8.43 -21.31 19.39
CA ASP A 313 9.18 -20.30 20.12
C ASP A 313 10.46 -19.88 19.37
N LEU A 314 10.37 -18.75 18.67
CA LEU A 314 11.49 -18.18 17.93
C LEU A 314 12.64 -17.70 18.83
N GLU A 315 12.37 -17.30 20.09
CA GLU A 315 13.43 -16.88 21.00
C GLU A 315 14.30 -18.06 21.42
N ASN A 316 13.65 -19.18 21.76
CA ASN A 316 14.34 -20.42 22.07
C ASN A 316 15.09 -20.96 20.85
N ILE A 317 14.47 -20.95 19.66
CA ILE A 317 15.14 -21.34 18.41
C ILE A 317 16.39 -20.46 18.20
N TYR A 318 16.27 -19.14 18.33
CA TYR A 318 17.40 -18.20 18.21
C TYR A 318 18.53 -18.52 19.21
N ALA A 319 18.18 -18.75 20.48
CA ALA A 319 19.14 -19.00 21.55
C ALA A 319 19.98 -20.26 21.32
N ASN A 320 19.40 -21.27 20.66
CA ASN A 320 20.04 -22.55 20.36
C ASN A 320 20.89 -22.54 19.09
N LEU A 321 20.93 -21.43 18.33
CA LEU A 321 21.74 -21.33 17.12
C LEU A 321 23.24 -21.12 17.43
N PRO A 322 24.14 -21.60 16.54
CA PRO A 322 25.58 -21.32 16.65
C PRO A 322 25.87 -19.81 16.77
N ASN A 323 26.87 -19.42 17.56
CA ASN A 323 27.17 -18.01 17.82
C ASN A 323 27.43 -17.17 16.55
N ARG A 324 28.08 -17.77 15.54
CA ARG A 324 28.31 -17.12 14.25
C ARG A 324 27.00 -16.80 13.53
N GLU A 325 26.03 -17.71 13.61
CA GLU A 325 24.71 -17.53 13.02
C GLU A 325 23.88 -16.55 13.83
N ARG A 326 23.90 -16.62 15.17
CA ARG A 326 23.22 -15.61 16.01
C ARG A 326 23.62 -14.17 15.66
N LYS A 327 24.90 -13.94 15.33
CA LYS A 327 25.39 -12.65 14.82
C LYS A 327 24.90 -12.30 13.42
N SER A 328 24.75 -13.28 12.53
CA SER A 328 24.20 -13.04 11.19
C SER A 328 22.73 -12.64 11.30
N ILE A 329 21.94 -13.27 12.16
CA ILE A 329 20.47 -13.13 12.24
C ILE A 329 19.92 -12.28 13.41
N GLU A 330 20.75 -11.58 14.17
CA GLU A 330 20.32 -10.75 15.33
C GLU A 330 19.22 -9.74 14.95
N PHE A 331 19.22 -9.28 13.71
CA PHE A 331 18.22 -8.35 13.18
C PHE A 331 16.84 -8.98 12.94
N LEU A 332 16.77 -10.28 12.59
CA LEU A 332 15.48 -10.98 12.46
C LEU A 332 14.82 -11.14 13.84
N LYS A 333 15.63 -11.18 14.90
CA LYS A 333 15.12 -11.08 16.27
C LYS A 333 14.52 -9.69 16.54
N GLU A 334 15.18 -8.60 16.14
CA GLU A 334 14.61 -7.24 16.29
C GLU A 334 13.31 -7.03 15.47
N LEU A 335 13.12 -7.79 14.38
CA LEU A 335 11.88 -7.81 13.61
C LEU A 335 10.75 -8.58 14.29
N GLN A 336 11.06 -9.63 15.07
CA GLN A 336 10.05 -10.48 15.71
C GLN A 336 9.05 -9.66 16.55
N ASP A 337 9.55 -8.63 17.23
CA ASP A 337 8.77 -7.76 18.10
C ASP A 337 8.50 -6.36 17.48
N PHE A 338 8.68 -6.22 16.16
CA PHE A 338 8.54 -4.96 15.42
C PHE A 338 9.42 -3.79 15.89
N ASN A 339 10.35 -4.01 16.81
CA ASN A 339 11.27 -2.98 17.32
C ASN A 339 12.08 -2.31 16.20
N LEU A 340 12.55 -3.09 15.21
CA LEU A 340 13.21 -2.53 14.03
C LEU A 340 12.28 -1.58 13.26
N ILE A 341 11.03 -2.00 13.04
CA ILE A 341 10.02 -1.23 12.30
C ILE A 341 9.71 0.08 13.01
N TYR A 342 9.53 0.07 14.34
CA TYR A 342 9.31 1.29 15.11
C TYR A 342 10.50 2.25 15.06
N LYS A 343 11.75 1.73 15.07
CA LYS A 343 12.95 2.57 14.88
C LYS A 343 12.95 3.23 13.51
N VAL A 344 12.62 2.48 12.46
CA VAL A 344 12.51 3.00 11.08
C VAL A 344 11.40 4.05 10.99
N GLN A 345 10.20 3.76 11.51
CA GLN A 345 9.07 4.69 11.54
C GLN A 345 9.43 6.01 12.24
N ASN A 346 10.12 5.94 13.40
CA ASN A 346 10.51 7.14 14.14
C ASN A 346 11.51 8.02 13.37
N LYS A 347 12.45 7.40 12.64
CA LYS A 347 13.36 8.15 11.75
C LYS A 347 12.58 8.73 10.56
N LEU A 348 11.69 7.94 9.96
CA LEU A 348 10.88 8.34 8.81
C LEU A 348 10.00 9.54 9.12
N ASN A 349 9.29 9.52 10.25
CA ASN A 349 8.44 10.62 10.65
C ASN A 349 9.24 11.91 10.81
N LYS A 350 10.46 11.87 11.34
CA LYS A 350 11.32 13.06 11.43
C LYS A 350 11.65 13.65 10.06
N GLU A 351 11.98 12.80 9.08
CA GLU A 351 12.26 13.28 7.72
C GLU A 351 10.99 13.81 7.03
N VAL A 352 9.84 13.16 7.24
CA VAL A 352 8.54 13.62 6.74
C VAL A 352 8.12 14.95 7.36
N ASP A 353 8.29 15.12 8.67
CA ASP A 353 8.03 16.38 9.37
C ASP A 353 8.94 17.50 8.83
N THR A 354 10.20 17.20 8.57
CA THR A 354 11.15 18.15 7.95
C THR A 354 10.71 18.54 6.52
N LEU A 355 10.13 17.62 5.74
CA LEU A 355 9.55 17.92 4.43
C LEU A 355 8.31 18.80 4.55
N LYS A 356 7.43 18.52 5.52
CA LYS A 356 6.25 19.36 5.83
C LYS A 356 6.68 20.78 6.28
N GLU A 357 7.73 20.90 7.09
CA GLU A 357 8.32 22.19 7.48
C GLU A 357 8.97 22.91 6.30
N THR A 358 9.64 22.17 5.41
CA THR A 358 10.23 22.71 4.19
C THR A 358 9.14 23.31 3.30
N LYS A 359 8.03 22.59 3.09
CA LYS A 359 6.87 23.12 2.36
C LYS A 359 6.41 24.46 2.93
N ARG A 360 6.13 24.52 4.23
CA ARG A 360 5.70 25.77 4.91
C ARG A 360 6.72 26.89 4.76
N THR A 361 8.00 26.58 4.91
CA THR A 361 9.07 27.58 4.83
C THR A 361 9.18 28.18 3.44
N VAL A 362 9.13 27.33 2.41
CA VAL A 362 9.24 27.73 1.00
C VAL A 362 7.99 28.52 0.58
N GLU A 363 6.80 28.07 0.96
CA GLU A 363 5.54 28.77 0.66
C GLU A 363 5.47 30.13 1.36
N ASN A 364 6.11 30.30 2.52
CA ASN A 364 6.25 31.59 3.21
C ASN A 364 7.40 32.47 2.66
N GLY A 365 8.04 32.10 1.54
CA GLY A 365 9.09 32.88 0.88
C GLY A 365 10.52 32.63 1.39
N GLY A 366 10.71 31.62 2.24
CA GLY A 366 12.01 31.15 2.70
C GLY A 366 12.66 30.13 1.75
N PHE A 367 13.79 29.57 2.16
CA PHE A 367 14.50 28.50 1.45
C PHE A 367 14.92 27.40 2.43
N SER A 368 15.10 26.18 1.93
CA SER A 368 15.50 25.02 2.73
C SER A 368 16.57 24.22 2.00
N PHE A 369 17.67 23.92 2.70
CA PHE A 369 18.74 23.04 2.23
C PHE A 369 18.84 21.85 3.18
N ASN A 370 18.14 20.77 2.85
CA ASN A 370 18.23 19.51 3.58
C ASN A 370 18.26 18.34 2.59
N SER A 371 18.58 17.16 3.12
CA SER A 371 18.56 15.90 2.37
C SER A 371 17.46 14.95 2.83
N SER A 372 16.41 15.49 3.47
CA SER A 372 15.31 14.71 4.02
C SER A 372 14.55 13.95 2.95
N LEU A 373 14.43 14.51 1.75
CA LEU A 373 13.84 13.81 0.61
C LEU A 373 14.62 12.53 0.29
N ASN A 374 15.93 12.63 0.04
CA ASN A 374 16.79 11.48 -0.28
C ASN A 374 16.80 10.43 0.85
N LYS A 375 16.93 10.89 2.11
CA LYS A 375 16.92 9.99 3.27
C LYS A 375 15.61 9.23 3.40
N ASN A 376 14.48 9.90 3.13
CA ASN A 376 13.16 9.28 3.12
C ASN A 376 13.11 8.15 2.08
N PHE A 377 13.55 8.41 0.85
CA PHE A 377 13.68 7.40 -0.20
C PHE A 377 14.59 6.22 0.18
N HIS A 378 15.78 6.50 0.71
CA HIS A 378 16.74 5.46 1.07
C HIS A 378 16.20 4.58 2.18
N MET A 379 15.59 5.16 3.21
CA MET A 379 15.06 4.42 4.35
C MET A 379 13.93 3.49 3.96
N ILE A 380 13.00 3.96 3.12
CA ILE A 380 11.88 3.15 2.62
C ILE A 380 12.37 2.08 1.63
N SER A 381 13.30 2.44 0.74
CA SER A 381 13.94 1.48 -0.17
C SER A 381 14.65 0.37 0.60
N ASN A 382 15.38 0.72 1.68
CA ASN A 382 16.13 -0.23 2.49
C ASN A 382 15.19 -1.21 3.20
N ILE A 383 14.15 -0.73 3.89
CA ILE A 383 13.23 -1.64 4.59
C ILE A 383 12.41 -2.49 3.62
N TRP A 384 11.97 -1.93 2.49
CA TRP A 384 11.24 -2.68 1.47
C TRP A 384 12.12 -3.76 0.84
N LEU A 385 13.32 -3.42 0.35
CA LEU A 385 14.25 -4.41 -0.21
C LEU A 385 14.62 -5.47 0.81
N PHE A 386 14.80 -5.08 2.06
CA PHE A 386 15.14 -6.00 3.12
C PHE A 386 14.02 -7.03 3.38
N VAL A 387 12.75 -6.63 3.30
CA VAL A 387 11.60 -7.52 3.43
C VAL A 387 11.42 -8.39 2.18
N GLU A 388 11.36 -7.78 1.00
CA GLU A 388 11.04 -8.47 -0.25
C GLU A 388 12.20 -9.37 -0.73
N ALA A 389 13.44 -8.88 -0.71
CA ALA A 389 14.57 -9.64 -1.24
C ALA A 389 14.97 -10.81 -0.33
N ASN A 390 14.70 -10.71 0.97
CA ASN A 390 14.92 -11.80 1.92
C ASN A 390 13.64 -12.61 2.22
N TYR A 391 12.56 -12.39 1.46
CA TYR A 391 11.33 -13.18 1.47
C TYR A 391 10.63 -13.26 2.83
N LEU A 392 10.49 -12.12 3.52
CA LEU A 392 9.93 -12.03 4.87
C LEU A 392 8.42 -11.77 4.86
N CYS A 393 7.63 -12.67 5.45
CA CYS A 393 6.16 -12.65 5.44
C CYS A 393 5.55 -11.66 6.46
N ILE A 394 5.90 -10.37 6.38
CA ILE A 394 5.44 -9.33 7.32
C ILE A 394 4.69 -8.16 6.67
N ASN A 395 4.59 -8.11 5.34
CA ASN A 395 3.94 -7.01 4.60
C ASN A 395 2.47 -6.74 4.99
N LYS A 396 1.78 -7.72 5.60
CA LYS A 396 0.36 -7.61 5.98
C LYS A 396 0.11 -6.92 7.31
N TYR A 397 1.15 -6.68 8.09
CA TYR A 397 1.03 -5.97 9.36
C TYR A 397 0.80 -4.47 9.14
N LYS A 398 -0.04 -3.86 9.99
CA LYS A 398 -0.37 -2.43 9.89
C LYS A 398 0.86 -1.55 10.10
N GLU A 399 1.78 -2.01 10.94
CA GLU A 399 3.07 -1.38 11.25
C GLU A 399 3.96 -1.27 10.01
N ILE A 400 3.88 -2.23 9.08
CA ILE A 400 4.61 -2.15 7.80
C ILE A 400 3.86 -1.23 6.83
N GLN A 401 2.54 -1.35 6.77
CA GLN A 401 1.71 -0.49 5.91
C GLN A 401 1.85 1.00 6.27
N SER A 402 2.01 1.33 7.55
CA SER A 402 2.18 2.72 8.01
C SER A 402 3.47 3.36 7.52
N LEU A 403 4.54 2.57 7.33
CA LEU A 403 5.79 3.08 6.75
C LEU A 403 5.56 3.61 5.32
N TYR A 404 4.85 2.85 4.50
CA TYR A 404 4.55 3.25 3.12
C TYR A 404 3.60 4.45 3.07
N LEU A 405 2.65 4.54 4.01
CA LEU A 405 1.79 5.72 4.12
C LEU A 405 2.59 6.98 4.45
N SER A 406 3.43 6.95 5.49
CA SER A 406 4.28 8.09 5.86
C SER A 406 5.28 8.46 4.75
N PHE A 407 5.79 7.49 4.01
CA PHE A 407 6.60 7.74 2.82
C PHE A 407 5.84 8.57 1.77
N VAL A 408 4.63 8.14 1.42
CA VAL A 408 3.81 8.81 0.40
C VAL A 408 3.34 10.19 0.89
N GLU A 409 3.07 10.37 2.18
CA GLU A 409 2.87 11.71 2.75
C GLU A 409 4.09 12.61 2.54
N GLY A 410 5.31 12.10 2.76
CA GLY A 410 6.55 12.83 2.50
C GLY A 410 6.75 13.17 1.02
N ILE A 411 6.46 12.23 0.12
CA ILE A 411 6.46 12.45 -1.33
C ILE A 411 5.51 13.59 -1.69
N PHE A 412 4.28 13.54 -1.21
CA PHE A 412 3.26 14.52 -1.56
C PHE A 412 3.46 15.88 -0.87
N ALA A 413 4.06 15.92 0.33
CA ALA A 413 4.55 17.16 0.91
C ALA A 413 5.59 17.83 0.01
N SER A 414 6.57 17.07 -0.49
CA SER A 414 7.58 17.56 -1.43
C SER A 414 6.96 18.00 -2.76
N TYR A 415 6.16 17.14 -3.40
CA TYR A 415 5.52 17.40 -4.70
C TYR A 415 4.66 18.66 -4.69
N SER A 416 3.82 18.80 -3.66
CA SER A 416 2.89 19.93 -3.50
C SER A 416 3.55 21.23 -3.05
N THR A 417 4.86 21.25 -2.79
CA THR A 417 5.56 22.47 -2.40
C THR A 417 5.60 23.47 -3.56
N GLN A 418 5.04 24.66 -3.32
CA GLN A 418 5.00 25.75 -4.30
C GLN A 418 6.01 26.85 -3.93
N SER A 419 6.78 27.33 -4.91
CA SER A 419 7.62 28.51 -4.74
C SER A 419 6.81 29.78 -4.98
N ASN A 420 6.76 30.67 -3.99
CA ASN A 420 6.23 32.02 -4.22
C ASN A 420 7.20 32.81 -5.11
N ASN A 421 6.85 32.94 -6.39
CA ASN A 421 7.62 33.67 -7.41
C ASN A 421 7.67 35.20 -7.19
N SER A 422 7.19 35.71 -6.06
CA SER A 422 7.17 37.14 -5.75
C SER A 422 8.48 37.61 -5.11
N LYS A 423 9.32 38.26 -5.94
CA LYS A 423 10.32 39.28 -5.55
C LYS A 423 11.38 38.90 -4.49
N SER A 424 11.91 37.68 -4.48
CA SER A 424 13.05 37.33 -3.61
C SER A 424 14.38 37.35 -4.37
N PHE A 425 15.44 37.84 -3.72
CA PHE A 425 16.84 37.82 -4.20
C PHE A 425 17.33 36.40 -4.57
N PHE A 426 16.64 35.36 -4.12
CA PHE A 426 17.01 33.95 -4.28
C PHE A 426 16.29 33.22 -5.43
N ASN A 427 15.64 33.93 -6.36
CA ASN A 427 14.96 33.35 -7.54
C ASN A 427 15.82 32.42 -8.44
N LYS A 428 17.13 32.30 -8.18
CA LYS A 428 18.05 31.42 -8.92
C LYS A 428 18.36 30.08 -8.23
N VAL A 429 17.85 29.82 -7.03
CA VAL A 429 18.11 28.55 -6.32
C VAL A 429 17.03 27.54 -6.71
N SER A 430 17.41 26.45 -7.38
CA SER A 430 16.50 25.36 -7.74
C SER A 430 15.96 24.67 -6.49
N LEU A 431 14.63 24.57 -6.39
CA LEU A 431 13.97 23.81 -5.34
C LEU A 431 14.21 22.31 -5.54
N ASN A 432 14.74 21.65 -4.51
CA ASN A 432 14.88 20.20 -4.50
C ASN A 432 13.54 19.56 -4.10
N LYS A 433 12.65 19.40 -5.07
CA LYS A 433 11.33 18.81 -4.90
C LYS A 433 11.03 17.74 -5.95
N ILE A 434 10.00 16.94 -5.70
CA ILE A 434 9.49 15.98 -6.67
C ILE A 434 8.68 16.74 -7.73
N GLU A 435 9.06 16.59 -9.01
CA GLU A 435 8.34 17.19 -10.15
C GLU A 435 7.48 16.17 -10.90
N LYS A 436 7.89 14.90 -10.90
CA LYS A 436 7.21 13.77 -11.51
C LYS A 436 7.39 12.54 -10.62
N LEU A 437 6.36 11.70 -10.57
CA LEU A 437 6.48 10.40 -9.91
C LEU A 437 7.15 9.39 -10.86
N ASP A 438 8.19 8.75 -10.36
CA ASP A 438 8.91 7.66 -10.95
C ASP A 438 8.20 6.31 -10.76
N LEU A 439 8.78 5.26 -11.34
CA LEU A 439 8.24 3.91 -11.29
C LEU A 439 8.15 3.37 -9.85
N TYR A 440 9.13 3.67 -8.99
CA TYR A 440 9.17 3.14 -7.62
C TYR A 440 8.07 3.75 -6.75
N GLU A 441 7.87 5.06 -6.82
CA GLU A 441 6.79 5.73 -6.08
C GLU A 441 5.41 5.22 -6.53
N VAL A 442 5.20 5.11 -7.85
CA VAL A 442 3.96 4.58 -8.42
C VAL A 442 3.74 3.12 -8.01
N TYR A 443 4.78 2.29 -8.01
CA TYR A 443 4.72 0.91 -7.53
C TYR A 443 4.29 0.85 -6.06
N ILE A 444 4.86 1.68 -5.18
CA ILE A 444 4.47 1.70 -3.76
C ILE A 444 3.02 2.17 -3.58
N ILE A 445 2.61 3.23 -4.27
CA ILE A 445 1.23 3.74 -4.23
C ILE A 445 0.23 2.66 -4.66
N ILE A 446 0.51 1.97 -5.76
CA ILE A 446 -0.41 0.96 -6.31
C ILE A 446 -0.46 -0.29 -5.43
N THR A 447 0.69 -0.77 -4.96
CA THR A 447 0.79 -2.12 -4.38
C THR A 447 0.77 -2.18 -2.86
N LYS A 448 1.14 -1.09 -2.16
CA LYS A 448 1.35 -1.11 -0.71
C LYS A 448 0.38 -0.23 0.08
N LEU A 449 -0.22 0.80 -0.53
CA LEU A 449 -1.19 1.66 0.15
C LEU A 449 -2.61 1.13 0.03
N LYS A 450 -3.40 1.20 1.11
CA LYS A 450 -4.85 1.03 1.01
C LYS A 450 -5.46 2.16 0.18
N THR A 451 -6.48 1.83 -0.61
CA THR A 451 -7.15 2.80 -1.48
C THR A 451 -7.75 3.98 -0.71
N SER A 452 -8.37 3.72 0.45
CA SER A 452 -8.90 4.78 1.31
C SER A 452 -7.80 5.72 1.80
N ASP A 453 -6.65 5.17 2.20
CA ASP A 453 -5.54 5.96 2.73
C ASP A 453 -4.93 6.80 1.60
N PHE A 454 -4.77 6.22 0.40
CA PHE A 454 -4.32 6.96 -0.77
C PHE A 454 -5.27 8.11 -1.16
N GLU A 455 -6.58 7.85 -1.21
CA GLU A 455 -7.59 8.88 -1.48
C GLU A 455 -7.54 10.01 -0.43
N ASN A 456 -7.39 9.67 0.85
CA ASN A 456 -7.29 10.65 1.94
C ASN A 456 -6.04 11.54 1.79
N VAL A 457 -4.89 10.95 1.48
CA VAL A 457 -3.66 11.72 1.30
C VAL A 457 -3.77 12.65 0.09
N LEU A 458 -4.37 12.22 -1.02
CA LEU A 458 -4.61 13.13 -2.17
C LEU A 458 -5.47 14.34 -1.78
N VAL A 459 -6.47 14.15 -0.91
CA VAL A 459 -7.33 15.23 -0.41
C VAL A 459 -6.57 16.13 0.56
N GLU A 460 -5.84 15.57 1.51
CA GLU A 460 -5.06 16.31 2.52
C GLU A 460 -4.07 17.29 1.87
N TYR A 461 -3.40 16.88 0.80
CA TYR A 461 -2.43 17.70 0.08
C TYR A 461 -3.02 18.49 -1.10
N ASN A 462 -4.35 18.50 -1.26
CA ASN A 462 -5.08 19.17 -2.36
C ASN A 462 -4.51 18.86 -3.75
N LEU A 463 -4.18 17.59 -4.00
CA LEU A 463 -3.55 17.16 -5.25
C LEU A 463 -4.59 17.01 -6.36
N ARG A 464 -4.62 18.00 -7.25
CA ARG A 464 -5.51 18.02 -8.43
C ARG A 464 -4.90 17.32 -9.63
N GLU A 465 -3.59 17.46 -9.80
CA GLU A 465 -2.87 16.99 -10.98
C GLU A 465 -1.49 16.42 -10.61
N LEU A 466 -1.21 15.22 -11.10
CA LEU A 466 0.03 14.47 -10.90
C LEU A 466 0.75 14.29 -12.24
N LYS A 467 2.06 14.51 -12.26
CA LYS A 467 2.89 14.19 -13.42
C LYS A 467 3.62 12.87 -13.18
N LEU A 468 3.70 12.04 -14.20
CA LEU A 468 4.41 10.76 -14.16
C LEU A 468 5.61 10.78 -15.10
N GLU A 469 6.63 10.01 -14.78
CA GLU A 469 7.63 9.58 -15.75
C GLU A 469 7.07 8.52 -16.71
N ASN A 470 7.65 8.42 -17.91
CA ASN A 470 7.17 7.48 -18.93
C ASN A 470 7.24 6.02 -18.46
N SER A 471 8.34 5.64 -17.78
CA SER A 471 8.52 4.31 -17.20
C SER A 471 7.44 3.96 -16.16
N ALA A 472 6.98 4.94 -15.40
CA ALA A 472 5.91 4.78 -14.44
C ALA A 472 4.55 4.60 -15.12
N PHE A 473 4.29 5.33 -16.20
CA PHE A 473 3.08 5.15 -17.00
C PHE A 473 3.04 3.79 -17.72
N GLU A 474 4.15 3.37 -18.33
CA GLU A 474 4.28 2.03 -18.93
C GLU A 474 4.01 0.91 -17.92
N TYR A 475 4.54 1.07 -16.70
CA TYR A 475 4.25 0.18 -15.58
C TYR A 475 2.75 0.12 -15.25
N ILE A 476 2.09 1.28 -15.13
CA ILE A 476 0.64 1.35 -14.88
C ILE A 476 -0.14 0.58 -15.96
N MET A 477 0.19 0.79 -17.23
CA MET A 477 -0.52 0.13 -18.34
C MET A 477 -0.33 -1.39 -18.30
N LYS A 478 0.90 -1.87 -18.04
CA LYS A 478 1.20 -3.30 -17.88
C LYS A 478 0.39 -3.93 -16.74
N VAL A 479 0.32 -3.27 -15.59
CA VAL A 479 -0.43 -3.79 -14.44
C VAL A 479 -1.94 -3.69 -14.69
N LEU A 480 -2.41 -2.61 -15.32
CA LEU A 480 -3.82 -2.41 -15.68
C LEU A 480 -4.34 -3.57 -16.55
N ASP A 481 -3.58 -3.97 -17.56
CA ASP A 481 -3.93 -5.11 -18.42
C ASP A 481 -4.06 -6.40 -17.62
N LYS A 482 -3.14 -6.63 -16.69
CA LYS A 482 -3.16 -7.83 -15.86
C LYS A 482 -4.30 -7.84 -14.84
N VAL A 483 -4.61 -6.71 -14.20
CA VAL A 483 -5.74 -6.64 -13.25
C VAL A 483 -7.08 -6.79 -13.97
N ILE A 484 -7.25 -6.22 -15.17
CA ILE A 484 -8.47 -6.36 -15.96
C ILE A 484 -8.68 -7.82 -16.34
N ASP A 485 -7.66 -8.47 -16.90
CA ASP A 485 -7.69 -9.89 -17.24
C ASP A 485 -8.02 -10.78 -16.03
N ASN A 486 -7.45 -10.45 -14.86
CA ASN A 486 -7.72 -11.18 -13.63
C ASN A 486 -9.14 -10.95 -13.10
N ILE A 487 -9.68 -9.72 -13.16
CA ILE A 487 -11.05 -9.41 -12.76
C ILE A 487 -12.04 -10.16 -13.65
N LEU A 488 -11.88 -10.08 -14.97
CA LEU A 488 -12.76 -10.76 -15.94
C LEU A 488 -12.77 -12.29 -15.76
N ASN A 489 -11.62 -12.87 -15.41
CA ASN A 489 -11.47 -14.31 -15.21
C ASN A 489 -11.62 -14.75 -13.73
N ASN A 490 -12.05 -13.85 -12.83
CA ASN A 490 -12.21 -14.10 -11.39
C ASN A 490 -10.95 -14.70 -10.71
N ARG A 491 -9.75 -14.28 -11.14
CA ARG A 491 -8.46 -14.69 -10.57
C ARG A 491 -7.93 -13.67 -9.57
N ASN A 492 -7.42 -14.14 -8.43
CA ASN A 492 -6.77 -13.30 -7.40
C ASN A 492 -7.56 -12.02 -7.06
N LYS A 493 -8.90 -12.15 -6.98
CA LYS A 493 -9.86 -11.05 -6.99
C LYS A 493 -9.50 -9.91 -6.04
N LYS A 494 -9.22 -10.20 -4.76
CA LYS A 494 -8.89 -9.17 -3.74
C LYS A 494 -7.65 -8.32 -4.11
N LYS A 495 -6.57 -8.97 -4.56
CA LYS A 495 -5.32 -8.27 -4.90
C LYS A 495 -5.48 -7.47 -6.20
N SER A 496 -6.15 -8.06 -7.19
CA SER A 496 -6.46 -7.38 -8.47
C SER A 496 -7.37 -6.18 -8.28
N GLU A 497 -8.43 -6.29 -7.48
CA GLU A 497 -9.33 -5.19 -7.12
C GLU A 497 -8.57 -4.07 -6.41
N HIS A 498 -7.71 -4.42 -5.47
CA HIS A 498 -6.91 -3.45 -4.73
C HIS A 498 -6.01 -2.62 -5.67
N TYR A 499 -5.25 -3.29 -6.52
CA TYR A 499 -4.36 -2.63 -7.48
C TYR A 499 -5.16 -1.82 -8.49
N PHE A 500 -6.26 -2.38 -8.99
CA PHE A 500 -7.17 -1.70 -9.90
C PHE A 500 -7.66 -0.38 -9.29
N TYR A 501 -8.22 -0.38 -8.08
CA TYR A 501 -8.73 0.86 -7.48
C TYR A 501 -7.64 1.92 -7.31
N ASN A 502 -6.44 1.54 -6.87
CA ASN A 502 -5.32 2.48 -6.73
C ASN A 502 -4.87 3.03 -8.09
N ILE A 503 -4.79 2.20 -9.13
CA ILE A 503 -4.49 2.62 -10.50
C ILE A 503 -5.51 3.66 -10.96
N ILE A 504 -6.80 3.38 -10.80
CA ILE A 504 -7.86 4.28 -11.27
C ILE A 504 -7.88 5.60 -10.50
N VAL A 505 -7.67 5.56 -9.18
CA VAL A 505 -7.52 6.78 -8.38
C VAL A 505 -6.33 7.62 -8.85
N LEU A 506 -5.19 6.97 -9.12
CA LEU A 506 -3.97 7.63 -9.59
C LEU A 506 -4.18 8.25 -10.98
N THR A 507 -4.64 7.47 -11.96
CA THR A 507 -4.83 7.94 -13.35
C THR A 507 -5.90 9.03 -13.45
N SER A 508 -6.91 9.02 -12.58
CA SER A 508 -7.89 10.13 -12.47
C SER A 508 -7.24 11.47 -12.10
N LYS A 509 -6.10 11.44 -11.40
CA LYS A 509 -5.34 12.62 -10.98
C LYS A 509 -4.14 12.90 -11.87
N THR A 510 -3.76 12.00 -12.77
CA THR A 510 -2.61 12.21 -13.67
C THR A 510 -2.89 13.24 -14.78
N ASN A 511 -1.87 13.97 -15.20
CA ASN A 511 -1.86 14.74 -16.44
C ASN A 511 -1.69 13.79 -17.63
N LEU A 512 -2.82 13.27 -18.11
CA LEU A 512 -2.88 12.39 -19.28
C LEU A 512 -3.14 13.24 -20.53
N ASP A 513 -2.54 12.84 -21.65
CA ASP A 513 -2.96 13.34 -22.95
C ASP A 513 -4.24 12.64 -23.44
N PHE A 514 -4.80 13.14 -24.55
CA PHE A 514 -6.02 12.62 -25.16
C PHE A 514 -5.89 11.14 -25.55
N GLU A 515 -4.76 10.72 -26.11
CA GLU A 515 -4.57 9.33 -26.55
C GLU A 515 -4.49 8.39 -25.35
N GLN A 516 -3.72 8.77 -24.32
CA GLN A 516 -3.57 8.02 -23.08
C GLN A 516 -4.91 7.88 -22.34
N ALA A 517 -5.69 8.95 -22.24
CA ALA A 517 -6.99 8.93 -21.56
C ALA A 517 -7.97 7.97 -22.26
N ASN A 518 -8.07 8.04 -23.59
CA ASN A 518 -8.96 7.17 -24.36
C ASN A 518 -8.47 5.72 -24.41
N LEU A 519 -7.15 5.48 -24.40
CA LEU A 519 -6.59 4.13 -24.28
C LEU A 519 -6.99 3.46 -22.96
N ILE A 520 -6.88 4.19 -21.83
CA ILE A 520 -7.32 3.68 -20.52
C ILE A 520 -8.84 3.48 -20.53
N ALA A 521 -9.62 4.45 -21.00
CA ALA A 521 -11.07 4.35 -21.08
C ALA A 521 -11.53 3.13 -21.89
N GLY A 522 -10.91 2.86 -23.04
CA GLY A 522 -11.21 1.67 -23.85
C GLY A 522 -10.91 0.35 -23.14
N LYS A 523 -9.83 0.28 -22.35
CA LYS A 523 -9.53 -0.90 -21.51
C LYS A 523 -10.58 -1.09 -20.40
N LEU A 524 -10.96 0.00 -19.73
CA LEU A 524 -11.96 -0.04 -18.65
C LEU A 524 -13.36 -0.45 -19.14
N LEU A 525 -13.70 -0.15 -20.40
CA LEU A 525 -14.98 -0.55 -21.00
C LEU A 525 -15.17 -2.08 -20.97
N LEU A 526 -14.09 -2.86 -21.04
CA LEU A 526 -14.14 -4.33 -20.99
C LEU A 526 -14.72 -4.86 -19.68
N LEU A 527 -14.58 -4.10 -18.58
CA LEU A 527 -15.12 -4.48 -17.27
C LEU A 527 -16.63 -4.26 -17.18
N LEU A 528 -17.21 -3.46 -18.08
CA LEU A 528 -18.64 -3.21 -18.11
C LEU A 528 -19.37 -4.41 -18.71
N ASN A 529 -19.89 -5.28 -17.84
CA ASN A 529 -20.63 -6.50 -18.18
C ASN A 529 -21.74 -6.79 -17.15
N GLU A 530 -22.52 -7.86 -17.36
CA GLU A 530 -23.67 -8.23 -16.51
C GLU A 530 -23.32 -8.58 -15.05
N SER A 531 -22.05 -8.84 -14.76
CA SER A 531 -21.51 -9.27 -13.46
C SER A 531 -20.60 -8.24 -12.79
N ILE A 532 -20.58 -7.01 -13.29
CA ILE A 532 -19.76 -5.92 -12.74
C ILE A 532 -20.10 -5.64 -11.27
N ASN A 533 -19.08 -5.40 -10.44
CA ASN A 533 -19.22 -5.13 -9.01
C ASN A 533 -19.44 -3.64 -8.74
N LEU A 534 -20.12 -3.30 -7.62
CA LEU A 534 -20.40 -1.92 -7.19
C LEU A 534 -19.15 -1.01 -7.17
N ASN A 535 -18.03 -1.53 -6.67
CA ASN A 535 -16.80 -0.76 -6.60
C ASN A 535 -16.17 -0.54 -7.98
N GLU A 536 -16.29 -1.48 -8.91
CA GLU A 536 -15.78 -1.31 -10.27
C GLU A 536 -16.51 -0.13 -10.95
N PHE A 537 -17.85 -0.08 -10.83
CA PHE A 537 -18.63 1.08 -11.27
C PHE A 537 -18.15 2.40 -10.65
N LYS A 538 -17.96 2.44 -9.33
CA LYS A 538 -17.49 3.63 -8.60
C LYS A 538 -16.20 4.18 -9.22
N TYR A 539 -15.19 3.33 -9.39
CA TYR A 539 -13.88 3.79 -9.85
C TYR A 539 -13.85 4.08 -11.36
N ILE A 540 -14.54 3.29 -12.19
CA ILE A 540 -14.68 3.60 -13.63
C ILE A 540 -15.33 4.99 -13.79
N ASN A 541 -16.44 5.25 -13.10
CA ASN A 541 -17.10 6.55 -13.12
C ASN A 541 -16.17 7.69 -12.65
N LYS A 542 -15.40 7.47 -11.59
CA LYS A 542 -14.42 8.44 -11.08
C LYS A 542 -13.40 8.83 -12.16
N PHE A 543 -12.90 7.87 -12.93
CA PHE A 543 -11.98 8.14 -14.03
C PHE A 543 -12.67 8.86 -15.19
N ILE A 544 -13.80 8.35 -15.67
CA ILE A 544 -14.55 8.93 -16.79
C ILE A 544 -14.88 10.39 -16.52
N VAL A 545 -15.42 10.72 -15.34
CA VAL A 545 -15.72 12.10 -14.95
C VAL A 545 -14.46 12.95 -14.87
N ALA A 546 -13.36 12.41 -14.33
CA ALA A 546 -12.11 13.16 -14.21
C ALA A 546 -11.50 13.53 -15.57
N VAL A 547 -11.51 12.62 -16.54
CA VAL A 547 -10.97 12.88 -17.89
C VAL A 547 -11.93 13.72 -18.74
N ALA A 548 -13.25 13.55 -18.58
CA ALA A 548 -14.24 14.37 -19.26
C ALA A 548 -14.19 15.83 -18.80
N ASN A 549 -14.03 16.09 -17.50
CA ASN A 549 -13.85 17.44 -16.95
C ASN A 549 -12.57 18.14 -17.44
N LYS A 550 -11.62 17.38 -17.98
CA LYS A 550 -10.39 17.89 -18.62
C LYS A 550 -10.53 18.01 -20.14
N GLU A 551 -11.70 17.70 -20.70
CA GLU A 551 -11.99 17.72 -22.14
C GLU A 551 -11.09 16.80 -22.99
N ILE A 552 -10.57 15.72 -22.39
CA ILE A 552 -9.66 14.77 -23.05
C ILE A 552 -10.29 13.39 -23.30
N LEU A 553 -11.62 13.27 -23.21
CA LEU A 553 -12.37 12.05 -23.50
C LEU A 553 -13.07 12.16 -24.86
N ALA A 554 -12.87 11.17 -25.74
CA ALA A 554 -13.48 11.15 -27.06
C ALA A 554 -14.98 10.88 -26.97
N GLN A 555 -15.77 11.59 -27.78
CA GLN A 555 -17.23 11.40 -27.85
C GLN A 555 -17.59 9.99 -28.39
N SER A 556 -16.77 9.40 -29.26
CA SER A 556 -16.92 8.00 -29.66
C SER A 556 -16.78 7.04 -28.48
N THR A 557 -15.83 7.28 -27.57
CA THR A 557 -15.67 6.47 -26.37
C THR A 557 -16.84 6.65 -25.41
N VAL A 558 -17.35 7.87 -25.24
CA VAL A 558 -18.58 8.09 -24.45
C VAL A 558 -19.76 7.30 -25.03
N LEU A 559 -19.91 7.31 -26.36
CA LEU A 559 -20.92 6.52 -27.06
C LEU A 559 -20.76 5.02 -26.80
N ASP A 560 -19.55 4.47 -26.92
CA ASP A 560 -19.28 3.05 -26.67
C ASP A 560 -19.71 2.63 -25.27
N TYR A 561 -19.47 3.47 -24.25
CA TYR A 561 -19.90 3.23 -22.88
C TYR A 561 -21.43 3.26 -22.73
N LEU A 562 -22.11 4.24 -23.35
CA LEU A 562 -23.56 4.35 -23.33
C LEU A 562 -24.23 3.13 -23.98
N GLU A 563 -23.77 2.77 -25.19
CA GLU A 563 -24.26 1.60 -25.91
C GLU A 563 -24.04 0.33 -25.10
N LYS A 564 -22.84 0.15 -24.54
CA LYS A 564 -22.54 -1.01 -23.71
C LYS A 564 -23.44 -1.12 -22.48
N TYR A 565 -23.69 0.00 -21.80
CA TYR A 565 -24.59 0.03 -20.65
C TYR A 565 -26.02 -0.35 -21.06
N LEU A 566 -26.51 0.22 -22.16
CA LEU A 566 -27.84 -0.06 -22.70
C LEU A 566 -27.99 -1.54 -23.11
N GLU A 567 -26.97 -2.15 -23.71
CA GLU A 567 -26.95 -3.57 -24.02
C GLU A 567 -27.01 -4.45 -22.76
N ILE A 568 -26.26 -4.10 -21.72
CA ILE A 568 -26.26 -4.86 -20.47
C ILE A 568 -27.61 -4.77 -19.78
N TYR A 569 -28.22 -3.59 -19.74
CA TYR A 569 -29.55 -3.43 -19.16
C TYR A 569 -30.59 -4.34 -19.85
N MET A 570 -30.53 -4.46 -21.18
CA MET A 570 -31.43 -5.35 -21.93
C MET A 570 -31.30 -6.82 -21.53
N ARG A 571 -30.15 -7.24 -21.02
CA ARG A 571 -29.88 -8.62 -20.56
C ARG A 571 -30.09 -8.78 -19.06
N ASN A 572 -29.81 -7.73 -18.29
CA ASN A 572 -29.93 -7.68 -16.84
C ASN A 572 -30.35 -6.27 -16.38
N SER A 573 -31.65 -6.07 -16.18
CA SER A 573 -32.21 -4.78 -15.76
C SER A 573 -31.73 -4.30 -14.39
N ARG A 574 -31.21 -5.22 -13.55
CA ARG A 574 -30.68 -4.90 -12.22
C ARG A 574 -29.36 -4.13 -12.26
N ILE A 575 -28.76 -3.91 -13.43
CA ILE A 575 -27.57 -3.05 -13.58
C ILE A 575 -27.78 -1.65 -12.95
N ILE A 576 -29.01 -1.12 -12.99
CA ILE A 576 -29.36 0.17 -12.40
C ILE A 576 -29.16 0.15 -10.87
N GLU A 577 -29.46 -0.96 -10.20
CA GLU A 577 -29.25 -1.13 -8.75
C GLU A 577 -27.76 -1.06 -8.37
N PHE A 578 -26.86 -1.37 -9.32
CA PHE A 578 -25.42 -1.36 -9.11
C PHE A 578 -24.75 -0.03 -9.47
N ASP A 579 -25.37 0.79 -10.32
CA ASP A 579 -24.86 2.10 -10.72
C ASP A 579 -25.21 3.23 -9.71
N ASN A 580 -24.94 2.98 -8.43
CA ASN A 580 -25.21 3.95 -7.36
C ASN A 580 -24.34 5.22 -7.44
N ASN A 581 -23.29 5.23 -8.28
CA ASN A 581 -22.41 6.38 -8.48
C ASN A 581 -22.81 7.22 -9.72
N GLY A 582 -23.82 6.79 -10.47
CA GLY A 582 -24.38 7.55 -11.60
C GLY A 582 -23.48 7.60 -12.84
N LEU A 583 -22.78 6.50 -13.17
CA LEU A 583 -21.99 6.39 -14.39
C LEU A 583 -22.83 6.71 -15.63
N TYR A 584 -24.00 6.07 -15.77
CA TYR A 584 -24.86 6.29 -16.92
C TYR A 584 -25.28 7.75 -17.03
N LYS A 585 -25.79 8.33 -15.93
CA LYS A 585 -26.18 9.74 -15.86
C LYS A 585 -25.02 10.67 -16.25
N ASN A 586 -23.82 10.43 -15.72
CA ASN A 586 -22.65 11.24 -16.05
C ASN A 586 -22.26 11.11 -17.53
N LEU A 587 -22.27 9.90 -18.10
CA LEU A 587 -22.03 9.68 -19.53
C LEU A 587 -23.03 10.46 -20.38
N THR A 588 -24.32 10.43 -20.05
CA THR A 588 -25.35 11.19 -20.79
C THR A 588 -25.15 12.70 -20.69
N ASN A 589 -24.63 13.21 -19.57
CA ASN A 589 -24.29 14.63 -19.43
C ASN A 589 -23.04 15.03 -20.23
N ILE A 590 -22.08 14.12 -20.38
CA ILE A 590 -20.83 14.33 -21.14
C ILE A 590 -21.07 14.21 -22.66
N TYR A 591 -22.09 13.45 -23.05
CA TYR A 591 -22.44 13.18 -24.44
C TYR A 591 -23.15 14.37 -25.08
N VAL A 592 -22.43 15.11 -25.93
CA VAL A 592 -22.91 16.36 -26.54
C VAL A 592 -22.93 16.33 -28.07
N ASN A 593 -22.10 15.50 -28.72
CA ASN A 593 -21.97 15.45 -30.18
C ASN A 593 -22.81 14.33 -30.82
N TYR A 594 -24.05 14.17 -30.38
CA TYR A 594 -24.92 13.08 -30.80
C TYR A 594 -25.27 13.05 -32.30
N ASN A 595 -25.12 14.17 -33.02
CA ASN A 595 -25.31 14.21 -34.47
C ASN A 595 -24.17 13.53 -35.24
N GLU A 596 -22.94 13.62 -34.73
CA GLU A 596 -21.75 13.02 -35.34
C GLU A 596 -21.57 11.57 -34.89
N TYR A 597 -21.97 11.27 -33.65
CA TYR A 597 -21.85 9.96 -33.03
C TYR A 597 -23.23 9.46 -32.58
N PRO A 598 -24.14 9.10 -33.50
CA PRO A 598 -25.48 8.65 -33.14
C PRO A 598 -25.47 7.25 -32.52
N ILE A 599 -26.42 6.98 -31.62
CA ILE A 599 -26.61 5.66 -31.00
C ILE A 599 -27.02 4.64 -32.06
N ASN A 600 -26.44 3.44 -31.96
CA ASN A 600 -26.69 2.31 -32.82
C ASN A 600 -28.20 2.08 -33.01
N LYS A 601 -28.61 1.97 -34.28
CA LYS A 601 -30.02 1.79 -34.67
C LYS A 601 -30.61 0.50 -34.11
N ASP A 602 -29.83 -0.57 -33.99
CA ASP A 602 -30.30 -1.84 -33.47
C ASP A 602 -30.60 -1.76 -31.97
N ILE A 603 -29.76 -1.07 -31.20
CA ILE A 603 -29.99 -0.80 -29.77
C ILE A 603 -31.26 0.03 -29.60
N THR A 604 -31.36 1.17 -30.29
CA THR A 604 -32.55 2.04 -30.19
C THR A 604 -33.83 1.31 -30.63
N SER A 605 -33.78 0.50 -31.68
CA SER A 605 -34.92 -0.31 -32.12
C SER A 605 -35.36 -1.34 -31.07
N SER A 606 -34.41 -1.95 -30.37
CA SER A 606 -34.68 -2.93 -29.30
C SER A 606 -35.40 -2.29 -28.12
N TYR A 607 -35.00 -1.08 -27.73
CA TYR A 607 -35.70 -0.31 -26.70
C TYR A 607 -37.09 0.14 -27.15
N VAL A 608 -37.28 0.53 -28.41
CA VAL A 608 -38.61 0.84 -28.94
C VAL A 608 -39.54 -0.38 -28.88
N ILE A 609 -39.02 -1.58 -29.18
CA ILE A 609 -39.78 -2.84 -29.07
C ILE A 609 -40.13 -3.11 -27.60
N LEU A 610 -39.17 -3.00 -26.67
CA LEU A 610 -39.38 -3.16 -25.23
C LEU A 610 -40.48 -2.21 -24.73
N ILE A 611 -40.38 -0.93 -25.07
CA ILE A 611 -41.33 0.11 -24.66
C ILE A 611 -42.74 -0.20 -25.16
N LYS A 612 -42.89 -0.54 -26.45
CA LYS A 612 -44.20 -0.90 -27.01
C LYS A 612 -44.80 -2.11 -26.32
N LYS A 613 -44.00 -3.17 -26.17
CA LYS A 613 -44.43 -4.41 -25.54
C LYS A 613 -44.87 -4.19 -24.10
N SER A 614 -44.05 -3.53 -23.28
CA SER A 614 -44.40 -3.24 -21.89
C SER A 614 -45.61 -2.31 -21.77
N TYR A 615 -45.85 -1.42 -22.74
CA TYR A 615 -47.07 -0.61 -22.78
C TYR A 615 -48.32 -1.44 -23.09
N GLU A 616 -48.25 -2.35 -24.06
CA GLU A 616 -49.33 -3.29 -24.42
C GLU A 616 -49.64 -4.26 -23.26
N GLU A 617 -48.61 -4.76 -22.58
CA GLU A 617 -48.70 -5.66 -21.42
C GLU A 617 -49.05 -4.93 -20.11
N LYS A 618 -49.15 -3.60 -20.14
CA LYS A 618 -49.47 -2.72 -18.99
C LYS A 618 -48.45 -2.79 -17.84
N GLU A 619 -47.18 -3.03 -18.17
CA GLU A 619 -46.05 -3.05 -17.25
C GLU A 619 -45.53 -1.62 -16.98
N TYR A 620 -46.38 -0.77 -16.41
CA TYR A 620 -46.10 0.67 -16.29
C TYR A 620 -44.89 0.99 -15.40
N ASP A 621 -44.65 0.23 -14.33
CA ASP A 621 -43.47 0.44 -13.47
C ASP A 621 -42.15 0.25 -14.23
N ILE A 622 -42.10 -0.73 -15.14
CA ILE A 622 -40.95 -0.96 -16.02
C ILE A 622 -40.77 0.23 -16.96
N LEU A 623 -41.85 0.71 -17.57
CA LEU A 623 -41.82 1.88 -18.45
C LEU A 623 -41.31 3.13 -17.74
N TYR A 624 -41.83 3.44 -16.56
CA TYR A 624 -41.38 4.59 -15.78
C TYR A 624 -39.88 4.48 -15.49
N THR A 625 -39.41 3.30 -15.06
CA THR A 625 -37.99 3.05 -14.79
C THR A 625 -37.12 3.24 -16.04
N VAL A 626 -37.54 2.67 -17.18
CA VAL A 626 -36.80 2.75 -18.46
C VAL A 626 -36.75 4.18 -18.98
N PHE A 627 -37.86 4.92 -18.94
CA PHE A 627 -37.89 6.31 -19.37
C PHE A 627 -37.03 7.20 -18.49
N GLU A 628 -37.21 7.07 -17.17
CA GLU A 628 -36.50 7.89 -16.18
C GLU A 628 -34.98 7.71 -16.28
N ASN A 629 -34.52 6.47 -16.26
CA ASN A 629 -33.10 6.17 -16.05
C ASN A 629 -32.31 6.00 -17.35
N LEU A 630 -32.95 5.64 -18.46
CA LEU A 630 -32.26 5.26 -19.70
C LEU A 630 -32.65 6.15 -20.87
N ILE A 631 -33.93 6.23 -21.22
CA ILE A 631 -34.34 6.77 -22.52
C ILE A 631 -34.42 8.29 -22.56
N VAL A 632 -35.00 8.93 -21.54
CA VAL A 632 -35.12 10.40 -21.52
C VAL A 632 -33.74 11.08 -21.56
N PRO A 633 -32.73 10.63 -20.79
CA PRO A 633 -31.39 11.21 -20.83
C PRO A 633 -30.72 11.22 -22.22
N ILE A 634 -31.03 10.24 -23.07
CA ILE A 634 -30.45 10.11 -24.42
C ILE A 634 -31.43 10.49 -25.55
N LEU A 635 -32.63 10.96 -25.24
CA LEU A 635 -33.70 11.12 -26.22
C LEU A 635 -33.31 12.02 -27.41
N LYS A 636 -32.45 13.02 -27.16
CA LYS A 636 -31.93 13.93 -28.20
C LYS A 636 -31.05 13.22 -29.23
N ALA A 637 -30.47 12.08 -28.88
CA ALA A 637 -29.58 11.28 -29.72
C ALA A 637 -30.29 10.13 -30.44
N ILE A 638 -31.58 9.90 -30.15
CA ILE A 638 -32.39 8.89 -30.82
C ILE A 638 -32.89 9.46 -32.16
N SER A 639 -32.89 8.62 -33.20
CA SER A 639 -33.38 9.00 -34.53
C SER A 639 -34.83 9.51 -34.49
N GLU A 640 -35.16 10.46 -35.35
CA GLU A 640 -36.48 11.11 -35.36
C GLU A 640 -37.62 10.11 -35.59
N GLU A 641 -37.38 9.05 -36.37
CA GLU A 641 -38.32 7.92 -36.57
C GLU A 641 -38.72 7.27 -35.24
N TYR A 642 -37.74 6.88 -34.43
CA TYR A 642 -37.95 6.18 -33.16
C TYR A 642 -38.36 7.10 -32.02
N LYS A 643 -37.83 8.32 -32.02
CA LYS A 643 -38.19 9.37 -31.06
C LYS A 643 -39.69 9.69 -31.13
N ASN A 644 -40.27 9.80 -32.32
CA ASN A 644 -41.71 10.02 -32.48
C ASN A 644 -42.57 8.89 -31.91
N ILE A 645 -42.08 7.64 -31.97
CA ILE A 645 -42.77 6.49 -31.39
C ILE A 645 -42.70 6.56 -29.85
N ILE A 646 -41.52 6.85 -29.31
CA ILE A 646 -41.28 7.00 -27.87
C ILE A 646 -42.17 8.12 -27.29
N ILE A 647 -42.20 9.28 -27.95
CA ILE A 647 -43.00 10.43 -27.50
C ILE A 647 -44.49 10.06 -27.44
N LYS A 648 -45.04 9.35 -28.44
CA LYS A 648 -46.45 8.91 -28.39
C LYS A 648 -46.78 8.03 -27.18
N VAL A 649 -45.85 7.17 -26.77
CA VAL A 649 -46.03 6.34 -25.56
C VAL A 649 -45.94 7.22 -24.31
N ILE A 650 -44.99 8.16 -24.26
CA ILE A 650 -44.89 9.14 -23.16
C ILE A 650 -46.18 9.94 -23.03
N GLU A 651 -46.71 10.51 -24.11
CA GLU A 651 -47.98 11.24 -24.13
C GLU A 651 -49.15 10.39 -23.64
N SER A 652 -49.20 9.11 -24.05
CA SER A 652 -50.24 8.19 -23.60
C SER A 652 -50.15 7.89 -22.10
N LEU A 653 -48.93 7.78 -21.55
CA LEU A 653 -48.71 7.61 -20.11
C LEU A 653 -49.08 8.88 -19.33
N VAL A 654 -48.79 10.05 -19.88
CA VAL A 654 -49.17 11.36 -19.29
C VAL A 654 -50.69 11.48 -19.22
N GLU A 655 -51.42 11.16 -20.29
CA GLU A 655 -52.89 11.14 -20.29
C GLU A 655 -53.46 10.11 -19.30
N LYS A 656 -52.79 8.97 -19.11
CA LYS A 656 -53.16 8.00 -18.07
C LYS A 656 -52.98 8.58 -16.66
N ILE A 657 -51.87 9.26 -16.38
CA ILE A 657 -51.62 9.93 -15.08
C ILE A 657 -52.67 11.02 -14.85
N LYS A 658 -53.00 11.78 -15.90
CA LYS A 658 -54.02 12.83 -15.88
C LYS A 658 -55.43 12.31 -15.66
N SER A 659 -55.81 11.18 -16.25
CA SER A 659 -57.13 10.56 -16.07
C SER A 659 -57.26 9.69 -14.81
N LYS A 660 -56.15 9.38 -14.13
CA LYS A 660 -56.16 8.54 -12.91
C LYS A 660 -56.95 9.18 -11.76
N GLU A 661 -57.87 8.42 -11.19
CA GLU A 661 -58.53 8.75 -9.92
C GLU A 661 -57.66 8.33 -8.73
N GLY A 662 -57.47 9.21 -7.76
CA GLY A 662 -56.67 8.96 -6.54
C GLY A 662 -55.27 9.57 -6.55
N LEU A 663 -54.47 9.20 -5.54
CA LEU A 663 -53.12 9.76 -5.32
C LEU A 663 -52.10 9.22 -6.34
N LEU A 664 -51.12 10.06 -6.66
CA LEU A 664 -50.00 9.71 -7.54
C LEU A 664 -49.02 8.78 -6.82
N GLN A 665 -48.61 7.72 -7.52
CA GLN A 665 -47.53 6.86 -7.08
C GLN A 665 -46.18 7.56 -7.30
N PHE A 666 -45.16 7.14 -6.55
CA PHE A 666 -43.82 7.71 -6.66
C PHE A 666 -43.27 7.65 -8.09
N ASN A 667 -43.37 6.49 -8.75
CA ASN A 667 -42.84 6.28 -10.10
C ASN A 667 -43.53 7.18 -11.13
N GLU A 668 -44.85 7.41 -10.99
CA GLU A 668 -45.62 8.29 -11.87
C GLU A 668 -45.18 9.75 -11.74
N LEU A 669 -45.01 10.20 -10.49
CA LEU A 669 -44.60 11.56 -10.17
C LEU A 669 -43.16 11.83 -10.64
N ASN A 670 -42.25 10.88 -10.42
CA ASN A 670 -40.86 11.00 -10.83
C ASN A 670 -40.71 10.95 -12.37
N PHE A 671 -41.48 10.08 -13.03
CA PHE A 671 -41.56 10.04 -14.49
C PHE A 671 -42.02 11.39 -15.06
N TYR A 672 -43.14 11.95 -14.57
CA TYR A 672 -43.64 13.25 -15.02
C TYR A 672 -42.63 14.38 -14.78
N TYR A 673 -41.96 14.37 -13.63
CA TYR A 673 -40.89 15.29 -13.31
C TYR A 673 -39.76 15.21 -14.34
N ILE A 674 -39.20 14.03 -14.59
CA ILE A 674 -38.06 13.84 -15.51
C ILE A 674 -38.40 14.24 -16.95
N ILE A 675 -39.57 13.88 -17.48
CA ILE A 675 -39.95 14.27 -18.85
C ILE A 675 -40.20 15.79 -18.97
N SER A 676 -40.67 16.43 -17.89
CA SER A 676 -40.95 17.86 -17.86
C SER A 676 -39.67 18.69 -17.82
N ILE A 677 -38.72 18.34 -16.94
CA ILE A 677 -37.46 19.09 -16.80
C ILE A 677 -36.52 18.92 -18.01
N ASN A 678 -36.69 17.84 -18.79
CA ASN A 678 -35.94 17.58 -20.02
C ASN A 678 -36.64 18.12 -21.28
N ASP A 679 -37.71 18.91 -21.13
CA ASP A 679 -38.47 19.52 -22.23
C ASP A 679 -39.02 18.50 -23.25
N VAL A 680 -39.35 17.29 -22.78
CA VAL A 680 -39.94 16.23 -23.63
C VAL A 680 -41.42 16.50 -23.89
N ILE A 681 -42.12 17.04 -22.90
CA ILE A 681 -43.52 17.45 -22.99
C ILE A 681 -43.69 18.91 -22.51
N THR A 682 -44.79 19.53 -22.92
CA THR A 682 -45.26 20.80 -22.33
C THR A 682 -45.86 20.56 -20.96
N GLU A 683 -45.84 21.59 -20.11
CA GLU A 683 -46.44 21.52 -18.77
C GLU A 683 -47.93 21.16 -18.80
N ASP A 684 -48.35 20.27 -17.89
CA ASP A 684 -49.76 19.95 -17.69
C ASP A 684 -50.23 20.43 -16.31
N LYS A 685 -51.07 21.48 -16.33
CA LYS A 685 -51.60 22.11 -15.11
C LYS A 685 -52.44 21.15 -14.26
N GLU A 686 -53.12 20.18 -14.87
CA GLU A 686 -53.93 19.22 -14.10
C GLU A 686 -53.01 18.28 -13.32
N ILE A 687 -51.91 17.83 -13.91
CA ILE A 687 -50.92 17.00 -13.20
C ILE A 687 -50.22 17.81 -12.11
N ASN A 688 -49.81 19.05 -12.40
CA ASN A 688 -49.23 19.95 -11.39
C ASN A 688 -50.17 20.10 -10.18
N LYS A 689 -51.46 20.33 -10.44
CA LYS A 689 -52.50 20.40 -9.39
C LYS A 689 -52.61 19.09 -8.61
N LYS A 690 -52.55 17.93 -9.26
CA LYS A 690 -52.55 16.63 -8.56
C LYS A 690 -51.34 16.45 -7.66
N ILE A 691 -50.14 16.90 -8.07
CA ILE A 691 -48.94 16.84 -7.23
C ILE A 691 -49.12 17.71 -5.98
N ILE A 692 -49.68 18.91 -6.14
CA ILE A 692 -50.01 19.82 -5.03
C ILE A 692 -51.02 19.17 -4.08
N GLU A 693 -52.13 18.64 -4.60
CA GLU A 693 -53.17 17.98 -3.81
C GLU A 693 -52.64 16.74 -3.07
N ASP A 694 -51.84 15.89 -3.73
CA ASP A 694 -51.18 14.74 -3.12
C ASP A 694 -50.26 15.17 -1.96
N THR A 695 -49.51 16.26 -2.15
CA THR A 695 -48.63 16.81 -1.11
C THR A 695 -49.44 17.32 0.09
N VAL A 696 -50.56 18.01 -0.14
CA VAL A 696 -51.48 18.45 0.92
C VAL A 696 -52.06 17.26 1.69
N VAL A 697 -52.48 16.20 1.00
CA VAL A 697 -53.02 14.99 1.63
C VAL A 697 -51.97 14.29 2.49
N LYS A 698 -50.72 14.18 1.99
CA LYS A 698 -49.61 13.60 2.75
C LYS A 698 -49.27 14.39 4.00
N ILE A 699 -49.26 15.73 3.92
CA ILE A 699 -49.08 16.61 5.09
C ILE A 699 -50.20 16.42 6.11
N LYS A 700 -51.46 16.38 5.68
CA LYS A 700 -52.61 16.17 6.59
C LYS A 700 -52.56 14.82 7.32
N ASN A 701 -52.04 13.80 6.65
CA ASN A 701 -51.94 12.44 7.18
C ASN A 701 -50.57 12.13 7.81
N GLU A 702 -49.67 13.10 7.89
CA GLU A 702 -48.32 12.90 8.41
C GLU A 702 -48.38 12.59 9.92
N ASN A 703 -47.81 11.44 10.30
CA ASN A 703 -47.64 11.11 11.70
C ASN A 703 -46.32 11.70 12.21
N LYS A 704 -46.40 12.80 12.96
CA LYS A 704 -45.21 13.49 13.54
C LYS A 704 -44.33 12.60 14.43
N ALA A 705 -44.82 11.43 14.87
CA ALA A 705 -44.05 10.47 15.65
C ALA A 705 -43.16 9.53 14.79
N VAL A 706 -43.42 9.41 13.48
CA VAL A 706 -42.71 8.49 12.58
C VAL A 706 -42.39 9.19 11.25
N LYS A 707 -41.12 9.57 11.05
CA LYS A 707 -40.63 10.04 9.74
C LYS A 707 -40.16 8.87 8.88
N VAL A 708 -40.68 8.79 7.65
CA VAL A 708 -40.27 7.82 6.63
C VAL A 708 -39.10 8.40 5.84
N HIS A 709 -38.09 7.60 5.50
CA HIS A 709 -36.94 8.02 4.70
C HIS A 709 -36.88 7.25 3.36
N PRO A 710 -36.75 7.91 2.20
CA PRO A 710 -36.84 9.36 1.99
C PRO A 710 -38.23 9.92 2.27
N ASP A 711 -38.29 11.17 2.73
CA ASP A 711 -39.53 11.84 3.11
C ASP A 711 -40.37 12.16 1.84
N PRO A 712 -41.57 11.58 1.69
CA PRO A 712 -42.38 11.77 0.50
C PRO A 712 -42.93 13.20 0.36
N ILE A 713 -43.07 13.96 1.45
CA ILE A 713 -43.51 15.35 1.42
C ILE A 713 -42.37 16.22 0.92
N GLU A 714 -41.19 16.10 1.55
CA GLU A 714 -39.99 16.84 1.15
C GLU A 714 -39.66 16.62 -0.33
N ARG A 715 -39.70 15.36 -0.78
CA ARG A 715 -39.49 15.00 -2.19
C ARG A 715 -40.47 15.70 -3.13
N ASN A 716 -41.77 15.64 -2.84
CA ASN A 716 -42.78 16.27 -3.70
C ASN A 716 -42.59 17.79 -3.77
N LEU A 717 -42.25 18.42 -2.64
CA LEU A 717 -41.96 19.87 -2.58
C LEU A 717 -40.71 20.24 -3.38
N ASN A 718 -39.67 19.42 -3.32
CA ASN A 718 -38.46 19.62 -4.16
C ASN A 718 -38.81 19.56 -5.64
N ILE A 719 -39.66 18.61 -6.05
CA ILE A 719 -40.14 18.48 -7.44
C ILE A 719 -40.96 19.69 -7.88
N LEU A 720 -41.91 20.15 -7.06
CA LEU A 720 -42.68 21.38 -7.35
C LEU A 720 -41.76 22.61 -7.48
N THR A 721 -40.74 22.68 -6.63
CA THR A 721 -39.74 23.75 -6.67
C THR A 721 -38.96 23.71 -7.97
N ASP A 722 -38.42 22.56 -8.36
CA ASP A 722 -37.69 22.41 -9.63
C ASP A 722 -38.57 22.73 -10.85
N LEU A 723 -39.83 22.26 -10.86
CA LEU A 723 -40.77 22.58 -11.93
C LEU A 723 -40.98 24.09 -12.04
N TYR A 724 -41.12 24.80 -10.92
CA TYR A 724 -41.19 26.27 -10.94
C TYR A 724 -39.90 26.90 -11.46
N ARG A 725 -38.74 26.47 -10.97
CA ARG A 725 -37.43 27.01 -11.39
C ARG A 725 -37.16 26.81 -12.89
N ARG A 726 -37.75 25.77 -13.49
CA ARG A 726 -37.67 25.45 -14.92
C ARG A 726 -38.84 26.04 -15.73
N ASN A 727 -39.65 26.92 -15.15
CA ASN A 727 -40.85 27.52 -15.77
C ASN A 727 -41.91 26.50 -16.24
N LYS A 728 -41.98 25.33 -15.59
CA LYS A 728 -42.98 24.26 -15.82
C LYS A 728 -44.17 24.32 -14.85
N LEU A 729 -44.06 25.17 -13.83
CA LEU A 729 -45.11 25.47 -12.87
C LEU A 729 -45.12 26.97 -12.61
N LYS A 730 -46.30 27.59 -12.54
CA LYS A 730 -46.42 29.01 -12.27
C LYS A 730 -46.57 29.29 -10.78
N LYS A 731 -46.07 30.44 -10.32
CA LYS A 731 -46.09 30.81 -8.91
C LYS A 731 -47.52 30.86 -8.36
N GLU A 732 -48.46 31.37 -9.16
CA GLU A 732 -49.88 31.52 -8.81
C GLU A 732 -50.54 30.17 -8.51
N GLU A 733 -50.03 29.06 -9.06
CA GLU A 733 -50.54 27.71 -8.77
C GLU A 733 -50.18 27.24 -7.34
N LEU A 734 -49.17 27.85 -6.71
CA LEU A 734 -48.70 27.51 -5.37
C LEU A 734 -49.10 28.52 -4.30
N GLU A 735 -49.52 29.74 -4.65
CA GLU A 735 -49.70 30.87 -3.72
C GLU A 735 -50.59 30.51 -2.51
N GLU A 736 -51.69 29.80 -2.72
CA GLU A 736 -52.62 29.39 -1.66
C GLU A 736 -52.07 28.28 -0.74
N PHE A 737 -50.99 27.61 -1.14
CA PHE A 737 -50.42 26.46 -0.44
C PHE A 737 -49.06 26.75 0.20
N VAL A 738 -48.43 27.90 -0.07
CA VAL A 738 -47.10 28.25 0.45
C VAL A 738 -47.03 28.14 1.98
N ASP A 739 -48.05 28.63 2.68
CA ASP A 739 -48.10 28.55 4.16
C ASP A 739 -48.34 27.12 4.66
N VAL A 740 -49.08 26.29 3.90
CA VAL A 740 -49.34 24.87 4.22
C VAL A 740 -48.07 24.02 4.05
N PHE A 741 -47.26 24.34 3.05
CA PHE A 741 -46.02 23.64 2.70
C PHE A 741 -44.81 24.10 3.51
N GLY A 742 -44.92 25.23 4.20
CA GLY A 742 -43.85 25.80 5.01
C GLY A 742 -43.29 24.83 6.05
N GLY A 743 -41.97 24.67 6.08
CA GLY A 743 -41.24 23.90 7.10
C GLY A 743 -41.05 22.42 6.80
N TYR A 744 -41.50 21.92 5.63
CA TYR A 744 -41.34 20.52 5.22
C TYR A 744 -40.18 20.29 4.24
N SER A 745 -39.71 21.32 3.54
CA SER A 745 -38.52 21.26 2.67
C SER A 745 -37.76 22.58 2.76
N GLU A 746 -36.48 22.51 3.11
CA GLU A 746 -35.60 23.69 3.13
C GLU A 746 -35.47 24.31 1.73
N TYR A 747 -35.44 23.47 0.68
CA TYR A 747 -35.33 23.95 -0.69
C TYR A 747 -36.60 24.70 -1.15
N PHE A 748 -37.78 24.17 -0.81
CA PHE A 748 -39.05 24.85 -1.10
C PHE A 748 -39.16 26.17 -0.32
N ASP A 749 -38.86 26.15 0.98
CA ASP A 749 -38.94 27.34 1.82
C ASP A 749 -37.96 28.43 1.37
N LEU A 750 -36.77 28.03 0.89
CA LEU A 750 -35.76 28.94 0.35
C LEU A 750 -36.28 29.72 -0.87
N VAL A 751 -37.14 29.10 -1.70
CA VAL A 751 -37.69 29.71 -2.92
C VAL A 751 -39.01 30.43 -2.66
N PHE A 752 -39.89 29.90 -1.79
CA PHE A 752 -41.26 30.39 -1.64
C PHE A 752 -41.61 30.94 -0.25
N ASN A 753 -40.93 30.53 0.83
CA ASN A 753 -41.31 30.84 2.21
C ASN A 753 -40.11 31.24 3.12
N THR A 754 -39.51 32.39 2.81
CA THR A 754 -38.28 32.86 3.50
C THR A 754 -38.50 33.43 4.90
N LYS A 755 -39.75 33.60 5.36
CA LYS A 755 -40.07 34.26 6.65
C LYS A 755 -39.68 33.42 7.87
N ASN A 756 -39.73 32.09 7.76
CA ASN A 756 -39.47 31.15 8.86
C ASN A 756 -38.37 30.12 8.52
N LEU A 757 -37.53 30.41 7.53
CA LEU A 757 -36.53 29.48 7.01
C LEU A 757 -35.48 29.13 8.06
N LYS A 758 -35.26 27.83 8.28
CA LYS A 758 -34.13 27.29 9.05
C LYS A 758 -33.21 26.55 8.09
N LEU A 759 -32.30 27.28 7.45
CA LEU A 759 -31.32 26.68 6.57
C LEU A 759 -30.32 25.85 7.40
N THR A 760 -30.13 24.59 7.04
CA THR A 760 -29.11 23.72 7.62
C THR A 760 -28.12 23.23 6.57
N ASP A 761 -28.56 23.11 5.31
CA ASP A 761 -27.71 22.78 4.18
C ASP A 761 -27.37 24.02 3.35
N ILE A 762 -26.09 24.39 3.32
CA ILE A 762 -25.62 25.55 2.56
C ILE A 762 -25.48 25.28 1.06
N ASP A 763 -25.42 24.01 0.63
CA ASP A 763 -25.38 23.66 -0.79
C ASP A 763 -26.67 24.08 -1.54
N LEU A 764 -27.79 24.22 -0.82
CA LEU A 764 -29.05 24.69 -1.38
C LEU A 764 -28.95 26.12 -1.98
N LEU A 765 -27.98 26.93 -1.54
CA LEU A 765 -27.74 28.26 -2.11
C LEU A 765 -27.30 28.19 -3.58
N SER A 766 -26.67 27.10 -4.02
CA SER A 766 -26.26 26.91 -5.42
C SER A 766 -27.45 26.87 -6.39
N TYR A 767 -28.65 26.59 -5.89
CA TYR A 767 -29.87 26.58 -6.69
C TYR A 767 -30.52 27.95 -6.83
N LEU A 768 -30.00 28.99 -6.19
CA LEU A 768 -30.52 30.35 -6.23
C LEU A 768 -29.80 31.24 -7.23
N LYS A 769 -30.52 32.22 -7.78
CA LYS A 769 -29.95 33.31 -8.56
C LYS A 769 -29.25 34.29 -7.62
N GLU A 770 -28.29 35.04 -8.16
CA GLU A 770 -27.51 36.02 -7.39
C GLU A 770 -28.40 37.05 -6.67
N GLU A 771 -29.43 37.56 -7.35
CA GLU A 771 -30.40 38.50 -6.77
C GLU A 771 -31.19 37.89 -5.59
N GLU A 772 -31.51 36.59 -5.66
CA GLU A 772 -32.24 35.88 -4.60
C GLU A 772 -31.35 35.71 -3.36
N ILE A 773 -30.06 35.41 -3.57
CA ILE A 773 -29.06 35.34 -2.50
C ILE A 773 -28.88 36.71 -1.87
N GLU A 774 -28.79 37.79 -2.66
CA GLU A 774 -28.67 39.14 -2.13
C GLU A 774 -29.89 39.55 -1.30
N SER A 775 -31.09 39.21 -1.77
CA SER A 775 -32.33 39.41 -1.02
C SER A 775 -32.33 38.66 0.32
N LEU A 776 -31.90 37.39 0.35
CA LEU A 776 -31.77 36.61 1.58
C LEU A 776 -30.76 37.22 2.55
N MET A 777 -29.64 37.73 2.02
CA MET A 777 -28.57 38.33 2.80
C MET A 777 -28.95 39.70 3.41
N ASN A 778 -30.06 40.31 2.98
CA ASN A 778 -30.61 41.51 3.61
C ASN A 778 -31.28 41.22 4.97
N ASN A 779 -31.72 39.97 5.20
CA ASN A 779 -32.22 39.56 6.50
C ASN A 779 -31.04 39.22 7.43
N LYS A 780 -30.89 39.99 8.51
CA LYS A 780 -29.76 39.87 9.46
C LYS A 780 -29.62 38.46 10.05
N GLY A 781 -30.74 37.82 10.43
CA GLY A 781 -30.71 36.47 11.01
C GLY A 781 -30.29 35.41 10.00
N MET A 782 -30.78 35.51 8.76
CA MET A 782 -30.40 34.59 7.68
C MET A 782 -28.95 34.78 7.25
N LYS A 783 -28.49 36.03 7.17
CA LYS A 783 -27.09 36.36 6.88
C LYS A 783 -26.13 35.72 7.90
N GLU A 784 -26.44 35.85 9.19
CA GLU A 784 -25.65 35.22 10.27
C GLU A 784 -25.67 33.69 10.18
N CYS A 785 -26.84 33.09 9.89
CA CYS A 785 -26.99 31.64 9.68
C CYS A 785 -26.14 31.12 8.50
N ILE A 786 -26.28 31.73 7.31
CA ILE A 786 -25.51 31.37 6.11
C ILE A 786 -24.02 31.48 6.38
N TYR A 787 -23.57 32.57 7.01
CA TYR A 787 -22.17 32.76 7.36
C TYR A 787 -21.64 31.76 8.39
N SER A 788 -22.47 31.27 9.30
CA SER A 788 -22.10 30.22 10.24
C SER A 788 -21.96 28.85 9.56
N LEU A 789 -22.93 28.48 8.71
CA LEU A 789 -22.85 27.26 7.91
C LEU A 789 -21.66 27.30 6.96
N PHE A 790 -21.36 28.47 6.40
CA PHE A 790 -20.24 28.67 5.50
C PHE A 790 -18.90 28.47 6.21
N GLU A 791 -18.75 29.03 7.41
CA GLU A 791 -17.56 28.79 8.24
C GLU A 791 -17.41 27.32 8.65
N LYS A 792 -18.51 26.65 9.01
CA LYS A 792 -18.48 25.21 9.29
C LYS A 792 -17.99 24.44 8.06
N LYS A 793 -18.49 24.76 6.88
CA LYS A 793 -18.11 24.11 5.62
C LYS A 793 -16.66 24.38 5.22
N LEU A 794 -16.15 25.60 5.42
CA LEU A 794 -14.75 25.96 5.20
C LEU A 794 -13.77 25.19 6.10
N ARG A 795 -14.19 24.77 7.31
CA ARG A 795 -13.34 23.92 8.17
C ARG A 795 -13.09 22.52 7.59
N TYR A 796 -13.84 22.10 6.58
CA TYR A 796 -13.79 20.77 6.00
C TYR A 796 -13.45 20.73 4.49
N LEU A 797 -13.22 21.89 3.83
CA LEU A 797 -12.94 21.95 2.39
C LEU A 797 -11.67 22.77 2.08
N PRO A 798 -10.78 22.32 1.16
CA PRO A 798 -9.60 23.09 0.77
C PRO A 798 -9.97 24.34 -0.03
N PHE A 799 -9.39 25.48 0.36
CA PHE A 799 -9.34 26.70 -0.44
C PHE A 799 -8.65 26.38 -1.78
N GLU A 800 -9.32 26.63 -2.92
CA GLU A 800 -8.72 27.01 -4.22
C GLU A 800 -9.65 26.80 -5.43
N LYS A 801 -10.96 26.64 -5.26
CA LYS A 801 -11.88 26.71 -6.40
C LYS A 801 -13.25 27.22 -5.97
N TYR A 802 -13.38 28.53 -5.83
CA TYR A 802 -14.71 29.14 -5.75
C TYR A 802 -14.71 30.44 -6.56
N GLU A 803 -14.80 30.30 -7.89
CA GLU A 803 -15.50 31.28 -8.73
C GLU A 803 -17.02 30.99 -8.71
N ASP A 804 -17.56 30.63 -7.55
CA ASP A 804 -18.97 30.35 -7.34
C ASP A 804 -19.48 31.15 -6.13
N ILE A 805 -20.79 31.12 -5.89
CA ILE A 805 -21.55 31.77 -4.81
C ILE A 805 -20.78 31.78 -3.47
N PHE A 806 -20.11 30.68 -3.12
CA PHE A 806 -19.30 30.56 -1.91
C PHE A 806 -18.09 31.50 -1.85
N GLY A 807 -17.36 31.69 -2.96
CA GLY A 807 -16.23 32.60 -3.03
C GLY A 807 -16.67 34.06 -2.91
N LYS A 808 -17.83 34.39 -3.50
CA LYS A 808 -18.46 35.71 -3.35
C LYS A 808 -18.93 35.96 -1.92
N LEU A 809 -19.54 34.98 -1.28
CA LEU A 809 -19.97 35.08 0.14
C LEU A 809 -18.78 35.26 1.08
N TYR A 810 -17.65 34.59 0.81
CA TYR A 810 -16.39 34.81 1.52
C TYR A 810 -15.90 36.25 1.39
N ALA A 811 -15.77 36.77 0.16
CA ALA A 811 -15.32 38.13 -0.11
C ALA A 811 -16.29 39.23 0.39
N LYS A 812 -17.58 38.93 0.56
CA LYS A 812 -18.55 39.85 1.16
C LYS A 812 -18.50 39.85 2.70
N LYS A 813 -17.97 38.80 3.33
CA LYS A 813 -17.89 38.65 4.80
C LYS A 813 -16.57 39.18 5.37
N PHE A 814 -15.47 38.89 4.69
CA PHE A 814 -14.09 39.24 5.03
C PHE A 814 -13.53 40.20 4.00
#